data_AF-A0A1F7YLW4-F1
#
_entry.id   AF-A0A1F7YLW4-F1
#
_cell.length_a   1.000
_cell.length_b   1.000
_cell.length_c   1.000
_cell.angle_alpha   90.00
_cell.angle_beta   90.00
_cell.angle_gamma   90.00
#
_symmetry.space_group_name_H-M   'P 1'
#
loop_
_entity.id
_entity.type
_entity.pdbx_description
1 polymer ?
#
loop_
_entity_poly.entity_id
_entity_poly.type
_entity_poly.pdbx_seq_one_letter_code
_entity_poly.pdbx_strand_id
1 'polypeptide(L)'
;MRKSKFFLCLTTLIIFASIAGFRPVQSFAQSGNLTISNVNQTASSIPQYEKLEIAFSIGSSVATNLQWPCDTSQTTPTSGAWALSTGVGISTDGVFRSPGGKVLRQPAFWYVPYNYVNLSGSDWIYPAGAAYWLIRFAPQEQGNWSYHLEARDGATCQNAARYPSAGEINFSVSPPLTGSHGFLKVSQTDKRYFEYSDGKPFVGLGHEWSFPYLSSALADLTKFHTYGVNFIRIWFDSDLVWSRGIHGWDAWRNADNLRNTTERYANSDFSIRLSGNNSYIFETSDGNQFNTGAIESAKKYKIRIRAKLANVTAASGTQPNGLVAKLVLDPSQFNSQLQLNFTPTGFVGNDTSWRVYEGPVVTNNLGRTTFSYGSALVLGLQNVTSGSTAYVDEIYIGEDLGTSEPATLSDLSPGLGPSVVYKGKFNYHQGFDQLASYKWDRTFDTAKQNQVFLKLVASDIRDIIVHCINQTAGTFITDQNLCNDDNFMSYRGAKARRLQEYYWRYLIARWGYTPAIHSWELTNEGDPGSAAHLDNTNQMAESFQANDPNKHMITTSFWGGLNTDYFNNPATPIDYGDTHAYRSTTWIGGSVADAKDPIVRSSCGSNQTCYLNWLNGDTALWHAEHSLIARQWVPNLPLIRGETGLGLNCPSDPNCWSRDDPKLAGDTRGVWLHDFLWSQVNPGGLYDLYWWTENIITKIGPDGSSDNGLWEIYKPFRDFMDNIPLTNGKYQDAQPAISNNNTLIAYGQKNLVNRRAHLWIRNRKHSWCAVVGGVSGCSDTWDSSRMSGTVTIAGFAANVSYPIEWWQFDSIGTLTKTSPASLMSNSSGQIILNLDGLPATVTDIGVKVGDYSQGTPPTPTPTPTVAPKQILVSWLTGVLDQNGDGKVNSIDFAKILLR
;
A
#
# COMPACT_ATOMS: atom_id res chain seq x y z
N MET A 1 63.84 17.89 -54.15
CA MET A 1 64.42 17.84 -55.50
C MET A 1 64.06 16.51 -56.16
N ARG A 2 63.53 16.56 -57.39
CA ARG A 2 63.38 15.52 -58.47
C ARG A 2 62.71 14.18 -58.09
N LYS A 3 61.45 13.86 -58.48
CA LYS A 3 60.80 13.58 -59.80
C LYS A 3 61.28 12.31 -60.55
N SER A 4 60.45 11.25 -60.59
CA SER A 4 59.92 10.53 -61.79
C SER A 4 59.18 9.24 -61.34
N LYS A 5 57.86 9.03 -61.51
CA LYS A 5 57.00 8.77 -62.71
C LYS A 5 57.01 7.32 -63.26
N PHE A 6 55.85 6.64 -63.10
CA PHE A 6 55.15 5.64 -63.97
C PHE A 6 55.79 4.23 -64.15
N PHE A 7 55.08 3.09 -64.30
CA PHE A 7 53.70 2.76 -64.76
C PHE A 7 53.27 1.31 -64.33
N LEU A 8 51.95 1.12 -64.15
CA LEU A 8 51.09 -0.04 -64.49
C LEU A 8 50.79 -1.19 -63.49
N CYS A 9 49.47 -1.38 -63.29
CA CYS A 9 48.73 -2.40 -62.54
C CYS A 9 48.93 -3.85 -63.01
N LEU A 10 48.86 -4.81 -62.07
CA LEU A 10 47.79 -5.85 -62.03
C LEU A 10 47.85 -6.69 -60.72
N THR A 11 46.70 -6.79 -60.03
CA THR A 11 46.16 -7.94 -59.26
C THR A 11 47.02 -8.70 -58.22
N THR A 12 46.63 -8.68 -56.93
CA THR A 12 45.88 -9.75 -56.19
C THR A 12 46.04 -9.67 -54.64
N LEU A 13 44.89 -9.75 -53.91
CA LEU A 13 44.61 -10.12 -52.49
C LEU A 13 45.32 -9.39 -51.32
N ILE A 14 44.65 -8.53 -50.54
CA ILE A 14 43.69 -8.75 -49.43
C ILE A 14 44.22 -9.67 -48.31
N ILE A 15 44.72 -9.07 -47.21
CA ILE A 15 44.50 -9.49 -45.80
C ILE A 15 44.54 -8.23 -44.91
N PHE A 16 43.65 -8.19 -43.90
CA PHE A 16 43.44 -7.21 -42.81
C PHE A 16 42.35 -6.15 -42.98
N ALA A 17 41.12 -6.55 -42.65
CA ALA A 17 40.20 -5.73 -41.85
C ALA A 17 39.18 -6.64 -41.15
N SER A 18 39.31 -6.81 -39.83
CA SER A 18 38.23 -7.30 -38.96
C SER A 18 38.15 -6.37 -37.76
N ILE A 19 37.61 -5.17 -37.99
CA ILE A 19 37.07 -4.31 -36.94
C ILE A 19 35.60 -4.68 -36.82
N ALA A 20 35.20 -5.01 -35.59
CA ALA A 20 33.85 -5.39 -35.20
C ALA A 20 32.82 -4.41 -35.77
N GLY A 21 31.90 -4.94 -36.58
CA GLY A 21 30.74 -4.19 -37.04
C GLY A 21 29.79 -3.95 -35.87
N PHE A 22 29.79 -2.74 -35.33
CA PHE A 22 28.58 -2.17 -34.74
C PHE A 22 27.50 -2.20 -35.83
N ARG A 23 26.55 -3.14 -35.72
CA ARG A 23 25.31 -3.03 -36.47
C ARG A 23 24.54 -1.85 -35.88
N PRO A 24 24.20 -0.81 -36.64
CA PRO A 24 23.21 0.14 -36.18
C PRO A 24 21.94 -0.66 -35.88
N VAL A 25 21.29 -0.31 -34.77
CA VAL A 25 19.94 -0.76 -34.42
C VAL A 25 19.13 -0.76 -35.71
N GLN A 26 18.54 -1.91 -36.07
CA GLN A 26 17.57 -1.95 -37.17
C GLN A 26 16.55 -0.86 -36.87
N SER A 27 16.52 0.19 -37.71
CA SER A 27 15.40 1.12 -37.72
C SER A 27 14.19 0.25 -38.03
N PHE A 28 13.36 -0.02 -37.02
CA PHE A 28 12.01 -0.48 -37.28
C PHE A 28 11.42 0.56 -38.21
N ALA A 29 11.11 0.14 -39.44
CA ALA A 29 10.35 0.97 -40.36
C ALA A 29 9.11 1.48 -39.60
N GLN A 30 8.90 2.79 -39.62
CA GLN A 30 7.79 3.48 -38.96
C GLN A 30 6.46 2.86 -39.42
N SER A 31 5.95 1.88 -38.68
CA SER A 31 4.72 1.17 -39.05
C SER A 31 3.52 1.93 -38.48
N GLY A 32 3.05 2.93 -39.23
CA GLY A 32 1.80 3.64 -38.97
C GLY A 32 1.88 4.71 -37.87
N ASN A 33 0.94 5.67 -37.93
CA ASN A 33 0.72 6.62 -36.84
C ASN A 33 0.02 5.89 -35.68
N LEU A 34 0.39 6.21 -34.44
CA LEU A 34 -0.30 5.72 -33.25
C LEU A 34 -1.80 6.01 -33.36
N THR A 35 -2.66 5.05 -33.01
CA THR A 35 -4.11 5.24 -33.03
C THR A 35 -4.77 4.79 -31.74
N ILE A 36 -5.88 5.47 -31.39
CA ILE A 36 -6.81 5.09 -30.32
C ILE A 36 -8.12 4.70 -30.99
N SER A 37 -8.64 3.51 -30.68
CA SER A 37 -9.86 2.97 -31.28
C SER A 37 -10.69 2.18 -30.24
N ASN A 38 -11.88 1.70 -30.64
CA ASN A 38 -12.78 0.90 -29.80
C ASN A 38 -13.09 1.53 -28.43
N VAL A 39 -13.25 2.86 -28.40
CA VAL A 39 -13.49 3.60 -27.16
C VAL A 39 -14.91 3.30 -26.66
N ASN A 40 -15.00 2.73 -25.47
CA ASN A 40 -16.23 2.37 -24.79
C ASN A 40 -16.23 2.90 -23.36
N GLN A 41 -17.23 3.70 -23.03
CA GLN A 41 -17.43 4.26 -21.69
C GLN A 41 -18.58 3.51 -21.00
N THR A 42 -18.41 3.15 -19.73
CA THR A 42 -19.38 2.30 -19.01
C THR A 42 -20.73 2.96 -18.75
N ALA A 43 -20.78 4.28 -18.58
CA ALA A 43 -22.04 5.01 -18.35
C ALA A 43 -21.92 6.48 -18.77
N SER A 44 -22.97 7.06 -19.34
CA SER A 44 -23.04 8.50 -19.66
C SER A 44 -23.36 9.39 -18.45
N SER A 45 -23.73 8.80 -17.32
CA SER A 45 -23.94 9.48 -16.04
C SER A 45 -23.51 8.58 -14.88
N ILE A 46 -22.83 9.15 -13.89
CA ILE A 46 -22.42 8.46 -12.66
C ILE A 46 -22.63 9.36 -11.42
N PRO A 47 -22.84 8.80 -10.22
CA PRO A 47 -22.80 9.60 -8.99
C PRO A 47 -21.41 10.14 -8.69
N GLN A 48 -21.34 11.27 -7.99
CA GLN A 48 -20.09 11.81 -7.45
C GLN A 48 -19.35 10.73 -6.62
N TYR A 49 -18.02 10.65 -6.77
CA TYR A 49 -17.13 9.62 -6.18
C TYR A 49 -17.30 8.19 -6.71
N GLU A 50 -18.19 7.95 -7.68
CA GLU A 50 -18.32 6.66 -8.34
C GLU A 50 -17.36 6.50 -9.52
N LYS A 51 -17.03 5.25 -9.81
CA LYS A 51 -16.08 4.86 -10.84
C LYS A 51 -16.70 5.04 -12.23
N LEU A 52 -16.07 5.84 -13.08
CA LEU A 52 -16.21 5.82 -14.53
C LEU A 52 -15.09 4.96 -15.11
N GLU A 53 -15.43 4.02 -15.99
CA GLU A 53 -14.43 3.27 -16.76
C GLU A 53 -14.54 3.59 -18.24
N ILE A 54 -13.38 3.76 -18.88
CA ILE A 54 -13.27 3.98 -20.33
C ILE A 54 -12.27 2.97 -20.87
N ALA A 55 -12.76 1.99 -21.60
CA ALA A 55 -11.97 0.96 -22.27
C ALA A 55 -11.65 1.39 -23.71
N PHE A 56 -10.46 1.09 -24.20
CA PHE A 56 -10.06 1.40 -25.58
C PHE A 56 -8.89 0.50 -26.05
N SER A 57 -8.63 0.55 -27.35
CA SER A 57 -7.52 -0.13 -28.00
C SER A 57 -6.46 0.87 -28.49
N ILE A 58 -5.19 0.46 -28.43
CA ILE A 58 -4.08 1.16 -29.05
C ILE A 58 -3.61 0.37 -30.26
N GLY A 59 -3.52 1.04 -31.42
CA GLY A 59 -2.97 0.47 -32.65
C GLY A 59 -1.66 1.14 -33.05
N SER A 60 -0.82 0.40 -33.79
CA SER A 60 0.44 0.91 -34.36
C SER A 60 1.44 1.48 -33.33
N SER A 61 1.41 0.96 -32.09
CA SER A 61 2.38 1.37 -31.09
C SER A 61 3.76 0.79 -31.38
N VAL A 62 4.79 1.60 -31.17
CA VAL A 62 6.20 1.19 -31.23
C VAL A 62 6.77 0.84 -29.85
N ALA A 63 5.94 0.92 -28.80
CA ALA A 63 6.35 0.54 -27.45
C ALA A 63 6.62 -0.96 -27.36
N THR A 64 7.77 -1.32 -26.78
CA THR A 64 8.15 -2.70 -26.51
C THR A 64 7.78 -3.11 -25.08
N ASN A 65 7.44 -2.15 -24.22
CA ASN A 65 6.85 -2.39 -22.90
C ASN A 65 5.59 -1.53 -22.73
N LEU A 66 4.42 -2.16 -22.81
CA LEU A 66 3.12 -1.47 -22.71
C LEU A 66 2.75 -1.02 -21.29
N GLN A 67 3.50 -1.48 -20.28
CA GLN A 67 3.20 -1.17 -18.89
C GLN A 67 4.05 -0.01 -18.36
N TRP A 68 5.10 0.37 -19.09
CA TRP A 68 5.93 1.52 -18.74
C TRP A 68 5.41 2.79 -19.37
N PRO A 69 5.46 3.93 -18.66
CA PRO A 69 5.15 5.20 -19.26
C PRO A 69 6.18 5.53 -20.35
N CYS A 70 5.77 6.36 -21.29
CA CYS A 70 6.72 7.00 -22.18
C CYS A 70 7.62 7.96 -21.39
N ASP A 71 8.93 7.71 -21.45
CA ASP A 71 9.94 8.43 -20.67
C ASP A 71 11.08 8.91 -21.57
N THR A 72 11.31 10.22 -21.62
CA THR A 72 12.38 10.82 -22.43
C THR A 72 13.73 10.83 -21.71
N SER A 73 13.76 10.66 -20.39
CA SER A 73 15.01 10.60 -19.60
C SER A 73 15.87 9.38 -19.98
N GLN A 74 15.27 8.39 -20.66
CA GLN A 74 15.93 7.24 -21.29
C GLN A 74 17.02 7.62 -22.31
N THR A 75 16.97 8.83 -22.86
CA THR A 75 17.84 9.28 -23.96
C THR A 75 19.05 10.11 -23.51
N THR A 76 19.15 10.45 -22.22
CA THR A 76 20.24 11.31 -21.70
C THR A 76 20.87 10.67 -20.46
N PRO A 77 21.93 9.84 -20.58
CA PRO A 77 22.61 9.27 -19.43
C PRO A 77 23.28 10.40 -18.66
N THR A 78 22.72 10.80 -17.51
CA THR A 78 23.48 11.57 -16.54
C THR A 78 24.51 10.63 -15.91
N SER A 79 25.77 11.04 -15.91
CA SER A 79 26.98 10.34 -15.46
C SER A 79 26.76 9.13 -14.53
N GLY A 80 26.95 7.92 -15.07
CA GLY A 80 26.76 6.63 -14.37
C GLY A 80 25.84 5.73 -15.19
N ALA A 81 26.43 4.78 -15.92
CA ALA A 81 25.81 4.11 -17.07
C ALA A 81 24.58 3.25 -16.74
N TRP A 82 23.40 3.86 -16.63
CA TRP A 82 22.13 3.20 -16.93
C TRP A 82 21.47 3.95 -18.09
N ALA A 83 21.66 3.46 -19.31
CA ALA A 83 20.65 3.72 -20.32
C ALA A 83 19.47 2.81 -19.99
N LEU A 84 18.25 3.32 -19.94
CA LEU A 84 17.08 2.48 -20.17
C LEU A 84 17.15 2.04 -21.65
N SER A 85 18.11 1.16 -21.98
CA SER A 85 18.08 0.32 -23.19
C SER A 85 16.94 -0.70 -23.09
N THR A 86 15.98 -0.47 -22.20
CA THR A 86 15.08 -1.43 -21.57
C THR A 86 13.70 -1.47 -22.20
N GLY A 87 13.60 -0.91 -23.39
CA GLY A 87 12.37 -0.90 -24.15
C GLY A 87 11.66 0.44 -24.06
N VAL A 88 10.97 0.75 -25.14
CA VAL A 88 10.21 1.97 -25.32
C VAL A 88 8.85 1.80 -24.62
N GLY A 89 8.50 2.74 -23.74
CA GLY A 89 7.20 2.78 -23.06
C GLY A 89 6.12 3.53 -23.85
N ILE A 90 4.90 3.54 -23.29
CA ILE A 90 3.74 4.26 -23.82
C ILE A 90 2.97 4.90 -22.66
N SER A 91 2.65 6.18 -22.80
CA SER A 91 1.78 6.92 -21.88
C SER A 91 0.45 7.14 -22.56
N THR A 92 -0.63 6.67 -21.94
CA THR A 92 -2.00 6.95 -22.34
C THR A 92 -2.74 7.57 -21.16
N ASP A 93 -3.53 8.61 -21.42
CA ASP A 93 -4.24 9.35 -20.38
C ASP A 93 -5.63 9.79 -20.87
N GLY A 94 -6.58 9.90 -19.93
CA GLY A 94 -7.79 10.70 -20.11
C GLY A 94 -7.56 12.12 -19.58
N VAL A 95 -7.88 13.12 -20.40
CA VAL A 95 -7.84 14.53 -20.03
C VAL A 95 -9.26 15.00 -19.76
N PHE A 96 -9.60 15.14 -18.49
CA PHE A 96 -10.94 15.48 -18.00
C PHE A 96 -11.03 16.97 -17.67
N ARG A 97 -12.14 17.60 -18.04
CA ARG A 97 -12.49 18.97 -17.66
C ARG A 97 -13.72 18.97 -16.77
N SER A 98 -13.56 19.53 -15.58
CA SER A 98 -14.64 19.66 -14.60
C SER A 98 -15.64 20.75 -14.98
N PRO A 99 -16.85 20.75 -14.41
CA PRO A 99 -17.84 21.82 -14.58
C PRO A 99 -17.27 23.19 -14.20
N GLY A 100 -16.48 23.29 -13.13
CA GLY A 100 -15.75 24.48 -12.72
C GLY A 100 -14.52 24.83 -13.58
N GLY A 101 -14.23 24.05 -14.63
CA GLY A 101 -13.16 24.32 -15.60
C GLY A 101 -11.79 23.74 -15.24
N LYS A 102 -11.65 22.98 -14.15
CA LYS A 102 -10.39 22.33 -13.76
C LYS A 102 -10.05 21.22 -14.76
N VAL A 103 -8.81 21.19 -15.24
CA VAL A 103 -8.32 20.08 -16.08
C VAL A 103 -7.57 19.08 -15.22
N LEU A 104 -7.96 17.81 -15.31
CA LEU A 104 -7.37 16.67 -14.61
C LEU A 104 -6.87 15.65 -15.63
N ARG A 105 -5.73 15.04 -15.36
CA ARG A 105 -5.17 13.96 -16.18
C ARG A 105 -5.23 12.67 -15.39
N GLN A 106 -5.97 11.69 -15.88
CA GLN A 106 -6.02 10.35 -15.29
C GLN A 106 -5.24 9.40 -16.19
N PRO A 107 -4.12 8.84 -15.72
CA PRO A 107 -3.38 7.84 -16.47
C PRO A 107 -4.23 6.60 -16.72
N ALA A 108 -4.13 6.04 -17.93
CA ALA A 108 -4.65 4.71 -18.24
C ALA A 108 -3.59 3.64 -17.97
N PHE A 109 -4.05 2.39 -17.92
CA PHE A 109 -3.23 1.22 -17.68
C PHE A 109 -3.64 0.06 -18.58
N TRP A 110 -2.70 -0.85 -18.82
CA TRP A 110 -2.96 -2.13 -19.48
C TRP A 110 -3.75 -3.04 -18.55
N TYR A 111 -4.84 -3.63 -19.05
CA TYR A 111 -5.77 -4.42 -18.26
C TYR A 111 -6.11 -5.75 -18.95
N VAL A 112 -6.05 -6.83 -18.17
CA VAL A 112 -6.60 -8.14 -18.54
C VAL A 112 -7.88 -8.36 -17.72
N PRO A 113 -9.02 -8.64 -18.34
CA PRO A 113 -10.22 -9.01 -17.59
C PRO A 113 -10.08 -10.43 -17.03
N TYR A 114 -10.59 -10.68 -15.82
CA TYR A 114 -10.56 -12.00 -15.17
C TYR A 114 -11.95 -12.43 -14.68
N ASN A 115 -12.17 -13.74 -14.65
CA ASN A 115 -13.23 -14.40 -13.89
C ASN A 115 -12.66 -14.91 -12.57
N TYR A 116 -13.51 -15.02 -11.55
CA TYR A 116 -13.15 -15.52 -10.23
C TYR A 116 -14.13 -16.58 -9.74
N VAL A 117 -13.59 -17.67 -9.19
CA VAL A 117 -14.34 -18.72 -8.48
C VAL A 117 -13.53 -19.17 -7.27
N ASN A 118 -14.15 -19.31 -6.10
CA ASN A 118 -13.51 -19.98 -4.97
C ASN A 118 -13.67 -21.49 -5.11
N LEU A 119 -12.56 -22.22 -5.23
CA LEU A 119 -12.50 -23.68 -5.30
C LEU A 119 -12.19 -24.26 -3.92
N SER A 120 -13.12 -24.13 -2.97
CA SER A 120 -12.98 -24.69 -1.61
C SER A 120 -11.71 -24.25 -0.89
N GLY A 121 -11.42 -22.94 -0.90
CA GLY A 121 -10.26 -22.35 -0.22
C GLY A 121 -9.08 -22.00 -1.13
N SER A 122 -9.19 -22.21 -2.44
CA SER A 122 -8.24 -21.71 -3.44
C SER A 122 -8.94 -20.73 -4.40
N ASP A 123 -8.31 -19.60 -4.68
CA ASP A 123 -8.85 -18.60 -5.60
C ASP A 123 -8.49 -18.94 -7.04
N TRP A 124 -9.48 -19.41 -7.79
CA TRP A 124 -9.34 -19.58 -9.22
C TRP A 124 -9.60 -18.24 -9.90
N ILE A 125 -8.54 -17.59 -10.37
CA ILE A 125 -8.58 -16.32 -11.12
C ILE A 125 -8.07 -16.59 -12.53
N TYR A 126 -8.95 -16.47 -13.53
CA TYR A 126 -8.67 -16.89 -14.90
C TYR A 126 -8.99 -15.80 -15.93
N PRO A 127 -8.13 -15.54 -16.94
CA PRO A 127 -8.39 -14.55 -17.97
C PRO A 127 -9.74 -14.75 -18.68
N ALA A 128 -10.56 -13.71 -18.74
CA ALA A 128 -11.91 -13.74 -19.31
C ALA A 128 -11.98 -13.24 -20.76
N GLY A 129 -10.88 -12.72 -21.31
CA GLY A 129 -10.83 -12.16 -22.65
C GLY A 129 -9.49 -11.49 -22.97
N ALA A 130 -9.40 -10.90 -24.15
CA ALA A 130 -8.21 -10.17 -24.58
C ALA A 130 -7.97 -8.93 -23.71
N ALA A 131 -6.70 -8.55 -23.60
CA ALA A 131 -6.29 -7.36 -22.88
C ALA A 131 -6.61 -6.07 -23.64
N TYR A 132 -6.82 -4.98 -22.92
CA TYR A 132 -7.13 -3.65 -23.46
C TYR A 132 -6.63 -2.53 -22.53
N TRP A 133 -6.71 -1.29 -22.99
CA TRP A 133 -6.38 -0.13 -22.17
C TRP A 133 -7.60 0.36 -21.41
N LEU A 134 -7.41 0.70 -20.13
CA LEU A 134 -8.49 1.11 -19.25
C LEU A 134 -8.12 2.40 -18.50
N ILE A 135 -9.05 3.35 -18.48
CA ILE A 135 -9.04 4.48 -17.55
C ILE A 135 -10.08 4.20 -16.48
N ARG A 136 -9.71 4.40 -15.22
CA ARG A 136 -10.63 4.48 -14.10
C ARG A 136 -10.57 5.87 -13.50
N PHE A 137 -11.68 6.58 -13.50
CA PHE A 137 -11.77 7.96 -13.02
C PHE A 137 -12.95 8.10 -12.05
N ALA A 138 -12.78 8.89 -10.99
CA ALA A 138 -13.85 9.21 -10.05
C ALA A 138 -13.96 10.74 -9.91
N PRO A 139 -15.07 11.35 -10.35
CA PRO A 139 -15.24 12.80 -10.29
C PRO A 139 -15.59 13.27 -8.88
N GLN A 140 -14.99 14.40 -8.48
CA GLN A 140 -15.24 15.04 -7.19
C GLN A 140 -16.19 16.25 -7.28
N GLU A 141 -16.68 16.60 -8.46
CA GLU A 141 -17.56 17.75 -8.68
C GLU A 141 -18.83 17.30 -9.42
N GLN A 142 -20.00 17.75 -8.97
CA GLN A 142 -21.28 17.48 -9.63
C GLN A 142 -21.44 18.36 -10.87
N GLY A 143 -22.15 17.86 -11.89
CA GLY A 143 -22.44 18.60 -13.12
C GLY A 143 -21.89 17.94 -14.38
N ASN A 144 -21.77 18.73 -15.44
CA ASN A 144 -21.34 18.22 -16.75
C ASN A 144 -19.82 18.23 -16.89
N TRP A 145 -19.26 17.05 -17.11
CA TRP A 145 -17.85 16.85 -17.38
C TRP A 145 -17.63 16.56 -18.87
N SER A 146 -16.42 16.84 -19.33
CA SER A 146 -15.98 16.49 -20.68
C SER A 146 -14.58 15.91 -20.66
N TYR A 147 -14.24 15.04 -21.62
CA TYR A 147 -12.89 14.50 -21.75
C TYR A 147 -12.52 14.13 -23.18
N HIS A 148 -11.22 13.95 -23.39
CA HIS A 148 -10.64 13.26 -24.53
C HIS A 148 -9.49 12.36 -24.06
N LEU A 149 -9.07 11.46 -24.94
CA LEU A 149 -7.95 10.54 -24.71
C LEU A 149 -6.72 11.03 -25.44
N GLU A 150 -5.55 10.89 -24.82
CA GLU A 150 -4.24 11.13 -25.42
C GLU A 150 -3.37 9.89 -25.26
N ALA A 151 -2.56 9.59 -26.27
CA ALA A 151 -1.55 8.54 -26.23
C ALA A 151 -0.23 9.06 -26.80
N ARG A 152 0.89 8.65 -26.21
CA ARG A 152 2.25 8.95 -26.68
C ARG A 152 3.17 7.76 -26.46
N ASP A 153 3.98 7.41 -27.46
CA ASP A 153 5.00 6.38 -27.35
C ASP A 153 6.28 6.75 -28.12
N GLY A 154 7.24 5.84 -28.16
CA GLY A 154 8.55 6.09 -28.77
C GLY A 154 9.60 6.55 -27.76
N ALA A 155 10.88 6.31 -28.05
CA ALA A 155 11.98 6.74 -27.18
C ALA A 155 12.02 8.26 -26.93
N THR A 156 11.41 9.04 -27.83
CA THR A 156 11.30 10.50 -27.73
C THR A 156 9.92 10.98 -27.27
N CYS A 157 8.95 10.08 -27.08
CA CYS A 157 7.55 10.41 -26.77
C CYS A 157 6.85 11.34 -27.77
N GLN A 158 7.31 11.34 -29.03
CA GLN A 158 6.81 12.21 -30.09
C GLN A 158 5.72 11.58 -30.94
N ASN A 159 5.63 10.25 -31.02
CA ASN A 159 4.54 9.59 -31.73
C ASN A 159 3.29 9.67 -30.84
N ALA A 160 2.23 10.32 -31.32
CA ALA A 160 1.10 10.71 -30.50
C ALA A 160 -0.24 10.49 -31.19
N ALA A 161 -1.28 10.23 -30.41
CA ALA A 161 -2.65 10.09 -30.85
C ALA A 161 -3.62 10.82 -29.91
N ARG A 162 -4.76 11.26 -30.45
CA ARG A 162 -5.86 11.87 -29.68
C ARG A 162 -7.19 11.28 -30.13
N TYR A 163 -8.09 11.01 -29.19
CA TYR A 163 -9.47 10.60 -29.49
C TYR A 163 -10.50 11.37 -28.64
N PRO A 164 -11.56 11.93 -29.23
CA PRO A 164 -11.73 12.12 -30.68
C PRO A 164 -10.63 13.04 -31.25
N SER A 165 -10.43 13.05 -32.57
CA SER A 165 -9.41 13.90 -33.20
C SER A 165 -9.69 15.41 -33.01
N ALA A 166 -10.96 15.77 -32.80
CA ALA A 166 -11.41 17.11 -32.41
C ALA A 166 -12.62 17.01 -31.47
N GLY A 167 -12.82 18.02 -30.61
CA GLY A 167 -13.91 18.06 -29.64
C GLY A 167 -13.64 17.22 -28.38
N GLU A 168 -14.69 17.00 -27.59
CA GLU A 168 -14.68 16.31 -26.30
C GLU A 168 -15.89 15.35 -26.21
N ILE A 169 -15.77 14.29 -25.41
CA ILE A 169 -16.85 13.38 -25.02
C ILE A 169 -17.41 13.87 -23.68
N ASN A 170 -18.74 13.90 -23.55
CA ASN A 170 -19.41 14.45 -22.36
C ASN A 170 -20.05 13.35 -21.50
N PHE A 171 -20.10 13.59 -20.19
CA PHE A 171 -20.87 12.79 -19.23
C PHE A 171 -21.34 13.66 -18.05
N SER A 172 -22.37 13.22 -17.34
CA SER A 172 -22.91 13.95 -16.19
C SER A 172 -22.56 13.29 -14.86
N VAL A 173 -22.40 14.11 -13.83
CA VAL A 173 -22.15 13.66 -12.46
C VAL A 173 -23.29 14.09 -11.56
N SER A 174 -24.02 13.11 -11.02
CA SER A 174 -25.15 13.34 -10.10
C SER A 174 -24.66 13.48 -8.65
N PRO A 175 -25.54 13.85 -7.69
CA PRO A 175 -25.21 13.80 -6.27
C PRO A 175 -24.65 12.42 -5.84
N PRO A 176 -23.83 12.37 -4.78
CA PRO A 176 -23.23 11.13 -4.31
C PRO A 176 -24.30 10.15 -3.81
N LEU A 177 -23.99 8.86 -3.86
CA LEU A 177 -24.84 7.81 -3.27
C LEU A 177 -25.01 8.03 -1.76
N THR A 178 -26.13 7.58 -1.20
CA THR A 178 -26.37 7.61 0.26
C THR A 178 -25.23 6.90 1.00
N GLY A 179 -24.63 7.58 1.98
CA GLY A 179 -23.50 7.06 2.76
C GLY A 179 -22.13 7.22 2.07
N SER A 180 -22.07 7.73 0.84
CA SER A 180 -20.81 8.06 0.17
C SER A 180 -20.33 9.45 0.60
N HIS A 181 -19.22 9.49 1.33
CA HIS A 181 -18.61 10.72 1.85
C HIS A 181 -17.42 11.22 1.01
N GLY A 182 -16.99 10.43 0.01
CA GLY A 182 -15.86 10.72 -0.86
C GLY A 182 -14.51 10.33 -0.28
N PHE A 183 -13.45 10.94 -0.78
CA PHE A 183 -12.05 10.66 -0.43
C PHE A 183 -11.66 11.24 0.93
N LEU A 184 -10.72 10.57 1.60
CA LEU A 184 -10.12 11.04 2.85
C LEU A 184 -8.98 12.03 2.60
N LYS A 185 -8.85 13.00 3.51
CA LYS A 185 -7.79 14.01 3.52
C LYS A 185 -7.53 14.48 4.95
N VAL A 186 -6.42 15.17 5.15
CA VAL A 186 -6.17 15.91 6.40
C VAL A 186 -7.19 17.03 6.55
N SER A 187 -7.79 17.16 7.73
CA SER A 187 -8.73 18.26 7.98
C SER A 187 -8.04 19.62 7.87
N GLN A 188 -8.75 20.57 7.27
CA GLN A 188 -8.23 21.92 7.09
C GLN A 188 -8.47 22.83 8.30
N THR A 189 -9.42 22.46 9.18
CA THR A 189 -9.73 23.26 10.37
C THR A 189 -9.17 22.66 11.66
N ASP A 190 -8.87 21.37 11.67
CA ASP A 190 -8.24 20.69 12.80
C ASP A 190 -7.21 19.66 12.35
N LYS A 191 -5.92 20.05 12.37
CA LYS A 191 -4.81 19.21 11.89
C LYS A 191 -4.54 17.98 12.76
N ARG A 192 -5.35 17.70 13.77
CA ARG A 192 -5.31 16.42 14.50
C ARG A 192 -6.01 15.29 13.75
N TYR A 193 -6.96 15.61 12.88
CA TYR A 193 -7.92 14.63 12.38
C TYR A 193 -7.94 14.54 10.85
N PHE A 194 -8.39 13.38 10.38
CA PHE A 194 -8.76 13.17 8.98
C PHE A 194 -10.23 13.48 8.76
N GLU A 195 -10.58 13.94 7.56
CA GLU A 195 -11.95 14.21 7.14
C GLU A 195 -12.23 13.64 5.74
N TYR A 196 -13.49 13.33 5.51
CA TYR A 196 -14.00 13.00 4.18
C TYR A 196 -14.10 14.25 3.30
N SER A 197 -14.37 14.03 2.01
CA SER A 197 -14.53 15.12 1.03
C SER A 197 -15.70 16.05 1.38
N ASP A 198 -16.73 15.54 2.06
CA ASP A 198 -17.87 16.33 2.57
C ASP A 198 -17.61 17.02 3.93
N GLY A 199 -16.40 16.89 4.49
CA GLY A 199 -15.97 17.50 5.75
C GLY A 199 -16.35 16.71 7.00
N LYS A 200 -17.04 15.58 6.88
CA LYS A 200 -17.29 14.70 8.04
C LYS A 200 -15.97 14.14 8.58
N PRO A 201 -15.84 13.96 9.90
CA PRO A 201 -14.65 13.38 10.49
C PRO A 201 -14.52 11.89 10.16
N PHE A 202 -13.29 11.45 9.94
CA PHE A 202 -12.94 10.04 9.87
C PHE A 202 -12.49 9.54 11.25
N VAL A 203 -13.32 8.69 11.85
CA VAL A 203 -12.99 7.95 13.07
C VAL A 203 -12.47 6.58 12.64
N GLY A 204 -11.17 6.47 12.40
CA GLY A 204 -10.52 5.25 11.96
C GLY A 204 -10.25 4.33 13.14
N LEU A 205 -10.79 3.12 13.11
CA LEU A 205 -10.60 2.08 14.11
C LEU A 205 -10.21 0.76 13.44
N GLY A 206 -9.14 0.16 13.92
CA GLY A 206 -8.76 -1.18 13.51
C GLY A 206 -7.33 -1.51 13.91
N HIS A 207 -6.65 -2.23 13.03
CA HIS A 207 -5.43 -2.98 13.34
C HIS A 207 -4.76 -3.40 12.03
N GLU A 208 -3.69 -4.16 12.19
CA GLU A 208 -2.91 -4.75 11.11
C GLU A 208 -3.58 -6.02 10.57
N TRP A 209 -3.51 -6.25 9.26
CA TRP A 209 -4.08 -7.43 8.65
C TRP A 209 -3.33 -7.89 7.39
N SER A 210 -3.67 -9.07 6.89
CA SER A 210 -3.20 -9.59 5.61
C SER A 210 -4.35 -10.24 4.85
N PHE A 211 -4.29 -10.18 3.52
CA PHE A 211 -5.27 -10.80 2.63
C PHE A 211 -4.62 -11.92 1.84
N PRO A 212 -4.37 -13.08 2.45
CA PRO A 212 -3.71 -14.20 1.77
C PRO A 212 -4.47 -14.62 0.51
N TYR A 213 -5.80 -14.74 0.63
CA TYR A 213 -6.72 -15.10 -0.44
C TYR A 213 -7.68 -13.94 -0.73
N LEU A 214 -8.11 -13.80 -1.98
CA LEU A 214 -9.23 -12.95 -2.34
C LEU A 214 -10.49 -13.36 -1.56
N SER A 215 -10.79 -14.66 -1.46
CA SER A 215 -11.98 -15.10 -0.72
C SER A 215 -11.99 -14.66 0.74
N SER A 216 -10.84 -14.74 1.43
CA SER A 216 -10.74 -14.28 2.82
C SER A 216 -10.83 -12.77 2.89
N ALA A 217 -10.20 -12.03 1.96
CA ALA A 217 -10.33 -10.57 1.89
C ALA A 217 -11.80 -10.11 1.80
N LEU A 218 -12.59 -10.73 0.91
CA LEU A 218 -14.00 -10.39 0.74
C LEU A 218 -14.84 -10.67 2.01
N ALA A 219 -14.55 -11.78 2.69
CA ALA A 219 -15.23 -12.16 3.92
C ALA A 219 -14.83 -11.24 5.09
N ASP A 220 -13.52 -11.00 5.26
CA ASP A 220 -12.96 -10.19 6.33
C ASP A 220 -13.43 -8.74 6.25
N LEU A 221 -13.46 -8.14 5.06
CA LEU A 221 -13.96 -6.76 4.88
C LEU A 221 -15.43 -6.62 5.29
N THR A 222 -16.25 -7.65 5.03
CA THR A 222 -17.65 -7.69 5.49
C THR A 222 -17.72 -7.84 7.02
N LYS A 223 -16.85 -8.69 7.58
CA LYS A 223 -16.73 -8.90 9.03
C LYS A 223 -16.31 -7.62 9.75
N PHE A 224 -15.30 -6.92 9.24
CA PHE A 224 -14.81 -5.65 9.78
C PHE A 224 -15.93 -4.60 9.87
N HIS A 225 -16.65 -4.38 8.76
CA HIS A 225 -17.79 -3.46 8.75
C HIS A 225 -18.85 -3.82 9.78
N THR A 226 -19.21 -5.10 9.86
CA THR A 226 -20.23 -5.61 10.81
C THR A 226 -19.88 -5.24 12.25
N TYR A 227 -18.60 -5.31 12.61
CA TYR A 227 -18.11 -5.03 13.95
C TYR A 227 -17.56 -3.62 14.15
N GLY A 228 -17.76 -2.70 13.20
CA GLY A 228 -17.36 -1.30 13.32
C GLY A 228 -15.86 -1.04 13.14
N VAL A 229 -15.10 -2.05 12.68
CA VAL A 229 -13.72 -1.88 12.21
C VAL A 229 -13.77 -1.29 10.81
N ASN A 230 -13.06 -0.19 10.60
CA ASN A 230 -13.09 0.55 9.34
C ASN A 230 -11.72 1.06 8.90
N PHE A 231 -10.65 0.74 9.62
CA PHE A 231 -9.31 1.19 9.28
C PHE A 231 -8.28 0.07 9.43
N ILE A 232 -7.82 -0.45 8.29
CA ILE A 232 -6.93 -1.61 8.23
C ILE A 232 -5.62 -1.19 7.57
N ARG A 233 -4.49 -1.51 8.23
CA ARG A 233 -3.17 -1.45 7.58
C ARG A 233 -2.78 -2.82 7.06
N ILE A 234 -2.14 -2.84 5.88
CA ILE A 234 -1.84 -4.06 5.15
C ILE A 234 -0.63 -3.90 4.23
N TRP A 235 0.16 -4.97 4.11
CA TRP A 235 1.23 -5.11 3.13
C TRP A 235 0.65 -5.35 1.74
N PHE A 236 0.41 -4.26 1.01
CA PHE A 236 -0.07 -4.34 -0.35
C PHE A 236 0.94 -5.02 -1.28
N ASP A 237 2.24 -4.82 -1.02
CA ASP A 237 3.33 -5.44 -1.79
C ASP A 237 3.38 -6.97 -1.66
N SER A 238 2.76 -7.58 -0.63
CA SER A 238 2.80 -9.03 -0.42
C SER A 238 2.14 -9.82 -1.55
N ASP A 239 1.20 -9.22 -2.27
CA ASP A 239 0.58 -9.82 -3.45
C ASP A 239 1.44 -9.72 -4.72
N LEU A 240 2.64 -9.14 -4.61
CA LEU A 240 3.59 -8.93 -5.70
C LEU A 240 2.96 -8.26 -6.93
N VAL A 241 2.15 -7.22 -6.76
CA VAL A 241 1.70 -6.41 -7.92
C VAL A 241 2.92 -5.92 -8.72
N TRP A 242 3.94 -5.44 -8.02
CA TRP A 242 5.21 -5.02 -8.58
C TRP A 242 6.34 -5.60 -7.75
N SER A 243 7.32 -6.20 -8.43
CA SER A 243 8.55 -6.67 -7.80
C SER A 243 8.33 -7.63 -6.61
N ARG A 244 9.28 -7.66 -5.67
CA ARG A 244 9.61 -8.56 -4.55
C ARG A 244 9.88 -10.03 -4.92
N GLY A 245 11.09 -10.22 -5.45
CA GLY A 245 11.60 -11.47 -6.00
C GLY A 245 12.19 -12.49 -5.04
N ILE A 246 11.51 -12.86 -3.95
CA ILE A 246 11.91 -14.07 -3.23
C ILE A 246 10.97 -15.25 -3.51
N HIS A 247 9.72 -15.05 -3.99
CA HIS A 247 8.68 -16.09 -3.84
C HIS A 247 7.60 -16.22 -4.94
N GLY A 248 7.84 -15.75 -6.17
CA GLY A 248 6.96 -16.09 -7.30
C GLY A 248 7.34 -17.43 -7.96
N TRP A 249 8.65 -17.73 -7.97
CA TRP A 249 9.24 -18.89 -8.62
C TRP A 249 10.51 -19.29 -7.86
N ASP A 250 10.42 -20.33 -7.05
CA ASP A 250 11.52 -20.71 -6.14
C ASP A 250 12.19 -22.01 -6.56
N ALA A 251 13.49 -22.12 -6.29
CA ALA A 251 14.17 -23.39 -6.43
C ALA A 251 13.90 -24.29 -5.22
N TRP A 252 13.71 -25.57 -5.50
CA TRP A 252 13.60 -26.57 -4.46
C TRP A 252 15.00 -26.98 -3.99
N ARG A 253 15.43 -26.42 -2.83
CA ARG A 253 16.71 -26.61 -2.09
C ARG A 253 17.87 -25.69 -2.53
N ASN A 254 18.46 -24.98 -1.55
CA ASN A 254 19.67 -24.12 -1.59
C ASN A 254 19.94 -23.43 -2.94
N ALA A 255 19.29 -22.29 -3.12
CA ALA A 255 19.27 -21.48 -4.34
C ALA A 255 20.39 -20.44 -4.42
N ASP A 256 21.60 -20.75 -3.95
CA ASP A 256 22.74 -19.84 -4.15
C ASP A 256 23.00 -19.72 -5.67
N ASN A 257 22.83 -18.52 -6.21
CA ASN A 257 23.12 -18.13 -7.60
C ASN A 257 22.10 -18.52 -8.70
N LEU A 258 20.79 -18.58 -8.41
CA LEU A 258 19.79 -18.72 -9.48
C LEU A 258 19.81 -17.58 -10.50
N ARG A 259 20.04 -16.35 -10.05
CA ARG A 259 20.04 -15.17 -10.92
C ARG A 259 21.40 -15.02 -11.59
N ASN A 260 21.40 -15.01 -12.91
CA ASN A 260 22.60 -14.85 -13.72
C ASN A 260 22.57 -13.54 -14.52
N THR A 261 23.60 -12.73 -14.37
CA THR A 261 23.73 -11.42 -15.04
C THR A 261 24.61 -11.46 -16.30
N THR A 262 25.33 -12.56 -16.53
CA THR A 262 26.22 -12.74 -17.69
C THR A 262 25.45 -13.18 -18.94
N GLU A 263 24.64 -14.22 -18.81
CA GLU A 263 23.79 -14.79 -19.84
C GLU A 263 22.35 -14.35 -19.58
N ARG A 264 22.02 -13.11 -19.95
CA ARG A 264 20.69 -12.51 -19.78
C ARG A 264 20.07 -12.16 -21.14
N TYR A 265 18.74 -12.15 -21.20
CA TYR A 265 18.03 -11.79 -22.42
C TYR A 265 17.98 -10.27 -22.57
N ALA A 266 18.50 -9.75 -23.69
CA ALA A 266 18.39 -8.34 -24.08
C ALA A 266 18.59 -7.34 -22.91
N ASN A 267 17.51 -6.72 -22.46
CA ASN A 267 17.47 -5.71 -21.42
C ASN A 267 16.96 -6.18 -20.05
N SER A 268 16.74 -7.48 -19.90
CA SER A 268 16.53 -8.11 -18.59
C SER A 268 17.73 -7.88 -17.70
N ASP A 269 17.52 -7.74 -16.40
CA ASP A 269 18.60 -7.55 -15.42
C ASP A 269 19.32 -8.86 -15.09
N PHE A 270 18.59 -9.97 -15.12
CA PHE A 270 19.11 -11.30 -14.95
C PHE A 270 18.27 -12.33 -15.73
N SER A 271 18.81 -13.53 -15.88
CA SER A 271 18.06 -14.76 -16.20
C SER A 271 18.05 -15.71 -15.00
N ILE A 272 17.13 -16.67 -15.00
CA ILE A 272 17.16 -17.82 -14.11
C ILE A 272 18.07 -18.89 -14.72
N ARG A 273 19.10 -19.30 -13.99
CA ARG A 273 20.05 -20.34 -14.38
C ARG A 273 19.68 -21.67 -13.74
N LEU A 274 19.30 -22.64 -14.56
CA LEU A 274 19.09 -24.03 -14.18
C LEU A 274 20.28 -24.85 -14.68
N SER A 275 20.92 -25.64 -13.82
CA SER A 275 22.19 -26.30 -14.13
C SER A 275 22.22 -27.74 -13.62
N GLY A 276 22.45 -28.68 -14.52
CA GLY A 276 22.47 -30.11 -14.24
C GLY A 276 21.08 -30.73 -14.14
N ASN A 277 21.06 -32.05 -14.00
CA ASN A 277 19.82 -32.80 -13.84
C ASN A 277 19.15 -32.45 -12.50
N ASN A 278 17.82 -32.42 -12.48
CA ASN A 278 17.01 -32.11 -11.30
C ASN A 278 17.22 -30.69 -10.74
N SER A 279 17.59 -29.74 -11.62
CA SER A 279 17.60 -28.31 -11.33
C SER A 279 16.31 -27.69 -11.86
N TYR A 280 15.47 -27.18 -10.96
CA TYR A 280 14.15 -26.65 -11.30
C TYR A 280 13.73 -25.53 -10.38
N ILE A 281 12.81 -24.72 -10.90
CA ILE A 281 12.02 -23.74 -10.17
C ILE A 281 10.54 -24.13 -10.27
N PHE A 282 9.73 -23.69 -9.33
CA PHE A 282 8.30 -23.91 -9.37
C PHE A 282 7.57 -22.67 -8.90
N GLU A 283 6.36 -22.47 -9.42
CA GLU A 283 5.48 -21.41 -8.97
C GLU A 283 5.08 -21.69 -7.51
N THR A 284 5.48 -20.81 -6.60
CA THR A 284 5.23 -20.95 -5.17
C THR A 284 4.00 -20.15 -4.76
N SER A 285 3.16 -20.79 -3.94
CA SER A 285 2.40 -20.09 -2.91
C SER A 285 3.11 -20.35 -1.58
N ASP A 286 3.88 -19.40 -1.06
CA ASP A 286 4.43 -19.58 0.29
C ASP A 286 3.38 -19.18 1.35
N GLY A 287 3.64 -19.48 2.62
CA GLY A 287 2.68 -19.26 3.71
C GLY A 287 2.21 -17.81 3.90
N ASN A 288 2.80 -16.83 3.20
CA ASN A 288 2.43 -15.42 3.23
C ASN A 288 1.89 -14.91 1.88
N GLN A 289 1.98 -15.69 0.79
CA GLN A 289 1.64 -15.28 -0.58
C GLN A 289 0.94 -16.42 -1.30
N PHE A 290 -0.34 -16.24 -1.64
CA PHE A 290 -1.17 -17.33 -2.21
C PHE A 290 -1.69 -17.07 -3.63
N ASN A 291 -1.08 -16.11 -4.33
CA ASN A 291 -1.40 -15.89 -5.74
C ASN A 291 -0.78 -17.00 -6.59
N THR A 292 -1.62 -17.64 -7.40
CA THR A 292 -1.19 -18.66 -8.35
C THR A 292 -1.93 -18.48 -9.67
N GLY A 293 -1.29 -18.85 -10.76
CA GLY A 293 -1.92 -19.05 -12.05
C GLY A 293 -2.97 -20.16 -12.01
N ALA A 294 -3.76 -20.28 -13.08
CA ALA A 294 -4.84 -21.26 -13.12
C ALA A 294 -5.24 -21.65 -14.54
N ILE A 295 -5.72 -22.88 -14.72
CA ILE A 295 -6.27 -23.39 -15.98
C ILE A 295 -7.75 -23.74 -15.83
N GLU A 296 -8.49 -23.59 -16.93
CA GLU A 296 -9.92 -23.90 -17.06
C GLU A 296 -10.10 -25.32 -17.58
N SER A 297 -11.20 -25.96 -17.16
CA SER A 297 -11.58 -27.30 -17.54
C SER A 297 -11.80 -27.43 -19.05
N ALA A 298 -11.32 -28.53 -19.65
CA ALA A 298 -11.50 -28.90 -21.05
C ALA A 298 -10.97 -27.87 -22.09
N LYS A 299 -10.21 -26.87 -21.65
CA LYS A 299 -9.52 -25.92 -22.53
C LYS A 299 -8.20 -26.49 -23.03
N LYS A 300 -7.74 -25.96 -24.16
CA LYS A 300 -6.46 -26.29 -24.79
C LYS A 300 -5.47 -25.18 -24.50
N TYR A 301 -4.25 -25.56 -24.13
CA TYR A 301 -3.19 -24.64 -23.76
C TYR A 301 -1.94 -24.89 -24.58
N LYS A 302 -1.17 -23.82 -24.78
CA LYS A 302 0.15 -23.90 -25.38
C LYS A 302 1.15 -23.21 -24.48
N ILE A 303 2.31 -23.84 -24.30
CA ILE A 303 3.42 -23.26 -23.55
C ILE A 303 4.47 -22.65 -24.49
N ARG A 304 5.01 -21.50 -24.08
CA ARG A 304 6.19 -20.88 -24.65
C ARG A 304 7.20 -20.55 -23.55
N ILE A 305 8.49 -20.76 -23.82
CA ILE A 305 9.57 -20.48 -22.87
C ILE A 305 10.67 -19.69 -23.58
N ARG A 306 11.02 -18.51 -23.06
CA ARG A 306 12.22 -17.78 -23.52
C ARG A 306 13.43 -18.34 -22.81
N ALA A 307 14.27 -19.02 -23.57
CA ALA A 307 15.48 -19.62 -23.02
C ALA A 307 16.66 -19.59 -23.99
N LYS A 308 17.85 -19.74 -23.42
CA LYS A 308 19.08 -20.13 -24.11
C LYS A 308 19.58 -21.43 -23.48
N LEU A 309 19.62 -22.51 -24.25
CA LEU A 309 20.11 -23.81 -23.78
C LEU A 309 21.59 -23.93 -24.08
N ALA A 310 22.40 -24.26 -23.08
CA ALA A 310 23.84 -24.51 -23.21
C ALA A 310 24.12 -25.98 -22.92
N ASN A 311 24.50 -26.73 -23.95
CA ASN A 311 24.80 -28.16 -23.89
C ASN A 311 23.71 -29.02 -23.22
N VAL A 312 22.44 -28.67 -23.37
CA VAL A 312 21.33 -29.46 -22.83
C VAL A 312 21.14 -30.69 -23.70
N THR A 313 21.65 -31.82 -23.23
CA THR A 313 21.57 -33.10 -23.94
C THR A 313 20.85 -34.15 -23.09
N ALA A 314 20.02 -34.96 -23.74
CA ALA A 314 19.29 -36.04 -23.06
C ALA A 314 20.26 -37.08 -22.49
N ALA A 315 20.10 -37.42 -21.21
CA ALA A 315 20.69 -38.60 -20.60
C ALA A 315 19.78 -39.83 -20.81
N SER A 316 20.31 -41.03 -20.56
CA SER A 316 19.53 -42.26 -20.57
C SER A 316 18.47 -42.23 -19.45
N GLY A 317 17.19 -42.39 -19.80
CA GLY A 317 16.08 -42.37 -18.85
C GLY A 317 14.70 -42.29 -19.52
N THR A 318 13.64 -42.31 -18.72
CA THR A 318 12.25 -42.16 -19.17
C THR A 318 11.96 -40.70 -19.53
N GLN A 319 11.38 -40.44 -20.71
CA GLN A 319 10.96 -39.10 -21.12
C GLN A 319 10.05 -38.41 -20.06
N PRO A 320 10.04 -37.07 -19.97
CA PRO A 320 10.70 -36.10 -20.86
C PRO A 320 12.19 -35.86 -20.53
N ASN A 321 12.99 -35.57 -21.57
CA ASN A 321 14.42 -35.26 -21.47
C ASN A 321 14.69 -33.81 -21.93
N GLY A 322 15.36 -32.99 -21.12
CA GLY A 322 15.72 -31.59 -21.46
C GLY A 322 15.14 -30.56 -20.49
N LEU A 323 14.92 -29.34 -20.97
CA LEU A 323 14.12 -28.32 -20.29
C LEU A 323 12.63 -28.69 -20.40
N VAL A 324 11.97 -28.82 -19.25
CA VAL A 324 10.63 -29.40 -19.09
C VAL A 324 9.77 -28.50 -18.21
N ALA A 325 8.51 -28.31 -18.60
CA ALA A 325 7.49 -27.67 -17.79
C ALA A 325 6.25 -28.57 -17.63
N LYS A 326 5.76 -28.73 -16.40
CA LYS A 326 4.65 -29.63 -16.07
C LYS A 326 4.00 -29.29 -14.74
N LEU A 327 2.78 -29.80 -14.54
CA LEU A 327 2.11 -29.83 -13.24
C LEU A 327 2.45 -31.12 -12.50
N VAL A 328 2.80 -30.99 -11.22
CA VAL A 328 3.08 -32.09 -10.29
C VAL A 328 2.33 -31.89 -8.97
N LEU A 329 2.07 -32.98 -8.24
CA LEU A 329 1.40 -32.88 -6.93
C LEU A 329 2.30 -32.20 -5.90
N ASP A 330 3.58 -32.58 -5.88
CA ASP A 330 4.59 -32.07 -4.96
C ASP A 330 5.86 -31.68 -5.76
N PRO A 331 6.36 -30.43 -5.66
CA PRO A 331 7.57 -29.99 -6.35
C PRO A 331 8.79 -30.88 -6.08
N SER A 332 8.92 -31.44 -4.87
CA SER A 332 10.01 -32.36 -4.50
C SER A 332 10.06 -33.63 -5.36
N GLN A 333 8.92 -33.99 -5.96
CA GLN A 333 8.74 -35.16 -6.80
C GLN A 333 8.80 -34.81 -8.29
N PHE A 334 9.50 -33.71 -8.65
CA PHE A 334 9.65 -33.26 -10.03
C PHE A 334 9.98 -34.39 -11.01
N ASN A 335 10.81 -35.37 -10.67
CA ASN A 335 11.16 -36.45 -11.63
C ASN A 335 10.17 -37.62 -11.67
N SER A 336 9.35 -37.82 -10.64
CA SER A 336 8.55 -39.04 -10.43
C SER A 336 7.05 -38.83 -10.57
N GLN A 337 6.55 -37.60 -10.40
CA GLN A 337 5.13 -37.27 -10.49
C GLN A 337 4.79 -36.45 -11.73
N LEU A 338 3.58 -36.65 -12.24
CA LEU A 338 3.03 -35.93 -13.38
C LEU A 338 1.50 -35.90 -13.29
N GLN A 339 0.92 -34.70 -13.36
CA GLN A 339 -0.52 -34.52 -13.57
C GLN A 339 -0.82 -34.04 -14.98
N LEU A 340 -0.07 -33.04 -15.47
CA LEU A 340 -0.22 -32.49 -16.81
C LEU A 340 1.15 -32.10 -17.36
N ASN A 341 1.49 -32.55 -18.57
CA ASN A 341 2.79 -32.26 -19.17
C ASN A 341 2.65 -31.24 -20.28
N PHE A 342 3.20 -30.04 -20.10
CA PHE A 342 3.20 -29.00 -21.14
C PHE A 342 4.33 -29.23 -22.17
N THR A 343 5.34 -30.02 -21.83
CA THR A 343 6.50 -30.34 -22.69
C THR A 343 6.77 -31.86 -22.68
N PRO A 344 5.89 -32.69 -23.29
CA PRO A 344 6.04 -34.15 -23.31
C PRO A 344 7.34 -34.62 -23.96
N THR A 345 7.84 -33.86 -24.93
CA THR A 345 9.22 -33.92 -25.42
C THR A 345 9.95 -32.68 -24.91
N GLY A 346 10.81 -32.86 -23.90
CA GLY A 346 11.59 -31.75 -23.35
C GLY A 346 12.51 -31.11 -24.39
N PHE A 347 12.90 -29.86 -24.13
CA PHE A 347 13.76 -29.13 -25.06
C PHE A 347 15.24 -29.41 -24.80
N VAL A 348 15.94 -29.88 -25.83
CA VAL A 348 17.38 -30.12 -25.84
C VAL A 348 18.05 -29.20 -26.87
N GLY A 349 19.30 -28.83 -26.64
CA GLY A 349 20.02 -27.96 -27.56
C GLY A 349 21.29 -27.34 -26.99
N ASN A 350 22.03 -26.71 -27.89
CA ASN A 350 23.19 -25.88 -27.59
C ASN A 350 23.10 -24.61 -28.45
N ASP A 351 22.41 -23.60 -27.93
CA ASP A 351 22.07 -22.39 -28.65
C ASP A 351 23.20 -21.36 -28.63
N THR A 352 23.38 -20.68 -29.76
CA THR A 352 24.26 -19.52 -29.87
C THR A 352 23.56 -18.20 -29.51
N SER A 353 22.23 -18.18 -29.46
CA SER A 353 21.40 -17.02 -29.15
C SER A 353 20.12 -17.41 -28.42
N TRP A 354 19.51 -16.46 -27.70
CA TRP A 354 18.19 -16.62 -27.08
C TRP A 354 17.11 -16.91 -28.13
N ARG A 355 16.13 -17.76 -27.78
CA ARG A 355 14.95 -18.03 -28.60
C ARG A 355 13.73 -18.39 -27.76
N VAL A 356 12.59 -18.50 -28.42
CA VAL A 356 11.34 -19.00 -27.82
C VAL A 356 11.18 -20.48 -28.17
N TYR A 357 11.12 -21.32 -27.15
CA TYR A 357 10.74 -22.72 -27.26
C TYR A 357 9.23 -22.85 -27.12
N GLU A 358 8.61 -23.67 -27.97
CA GLU A 358 7.17 -23.84 -28.00
C GLU A 358 6.81 -25.32 -27.82
N GLY A 359 5.93 -25.62 -26.86
CA GLY A 359 5.43 -26.97 -26.62
C GLY A 359 4.23 -27.31 -27.51
N PRO A 360 3.79 -28.57 -27.52
CA PRO A 360 2.56 -28.95 -28.19
C PRO A 360 1.34 -28.31 -27.51
N VAL A 361 0.20 -28.35 -28.21
CA VAL A 361 -1.09 -28.01 -27.61
C VAL A 361 -1.51 -29.14 -26.66
N VAL A 362 -1.88 -28.78 -25.44
CA VAL A 362 -2.24 -29.71 -24.36
C VAL A 362 -3.65 -29.41 -23.88
N THR A 363 -4.50 -30.43 -23.84
CA THR A 363 -5.85 -30.30 -23.28
C THR A 363 -5.81 -30.48 -21.77
N ASN A 364 -6.41 -29.56 -21.02
CA ASN A 364 -6.60 -29.73 -19.58
C ASN A 364 -7.78 -30.67 -19.28
N ASN A 365 -7.45 -31.84 -18.73
CA ASN A 365 -8.43 -32.86 -18.31
C ASN A 365 -8.58 -32.94 -16.78
N LEU A 366 -7.99 -32.01 -16.02
CA LEU A 366 -7.99 -32.02 -14.55
C LEU A 366 -9.20 -31.29 -13.93
N GLY A 367 -10.02 -30.62 -14.75
CA GLY A 367 -11.03 -29.67 -14.27
C GLY A 367 -10.46 -28.27 -14.10
N ARG A 368 -11.12 -27.41 -13.31
CA ARG A 368 -10.53 -26.13 -12.91
C ARG A 368 -9.41 -26.40 -11.91
N THR A 369 -8.23 -25.89 -12.20
CA THR A 369 -7.02 -26.19 -11.42
C THR A 369 -6.21 -24.92 -11.26
N THR A 370 -5.83 -24.61 -10.02
CA THR A 370 -4.87 -23.56 -9.67
C THR A 370 -3.46 -24.15 -9.60
N PHE A 371 -2.43 -23.35 -9.83
CA PHE A 371 -1.03 -23.77 -9.74
C PHE A 371 -0.50 -23.75 -8.30
N SER A 372 -1.32 -24.20 -7.34
CA SER A 372 -0.98 -24.28 -5.92
C SER A 372 -0.29 -25.60 -5.56
N TYR A 373 0.13 -25.76 -4.30
CA TYR A 373 0.54 -27.06 -3.79
C TYR A 373 -0.56 -28.11 -4.04
N GLY A 374 -0.18 -29.32 -4.48
CA GLY A 374 -1.11 -30.32 -5.00
C GLY A 374 -1.40 -30.23 -6.51
N SER A 375 -0.97 -29.17 -7.19
CA SER A 375 -0.95 -29.01 -8.66
C SER A 375 0.08 -27.97 -9.10
N ALA A 376 1.29 -28.03 -8.54
CA ALA A 376 2.32 -27.02 -8.70
C ALA A 376 2.88 -27.02 -10.13
N LEU A 377 3.00 -25.82 -10.73
CA LEU A 377 3.68 -25.63 -12.00
C LEU A 377 5.19 -25.59 -11.80
N VAL A 378 5.90 -26.53 -12.41
CA VAL A 378 7.36 -26.68 -12.29
C VAL A 378 8.03 -26.51 -13.65
N LEU A 379 9.15 -25.79 -13.68
CA LEU A 379 10.03 -25.61 -14.83
C LEU A 379 11.45 -26.03 -14.47
N GLY A 380 12.02 -27.00 -15.20
CA GLY A 380 13.27 -27.63 -14.79
C GLY A 380 14.01 -28.41 -15.86
N LEU A 381 15.25 -28.79 -15.56
CA LEU A 381 16.04 -29.74 -16.33
C LEU A 381 15.80 -31.17 -15.82
N GLN A 382 15.24 -32.03 -16.67
CA GLN A 382 14.95 -33.43 -16.36
C GLN A 382 15.69 -34.37 -17.32
N ASN A 383 16.28 -35.43 -16.77
CA ASN A 383 17.00 -36.47 -17.49
C ASN A 383 18.02 -35.92 -18.50
N VAL A 384 18.89 -35.03 -18.02
CA VAL A 384 19.95 -34.41 -18.81
C VAL A 384 21.34 -34.82 -18.32
N THR A 385 22.34 -34.73 -19.20
CA THR A 385 23.74 -35.03 -18.84
C THR A 385 24.34 -33.96 -17.92
N SER A 386 25.41 -34.33 -17.21
CA SER A 386 26.23 -33.38 -16.48
C SER A 386 26.78 -32.28 -17.41
N GLY A 387 26.67 -31.02 -17.01
CA GLY A 387 27.06 -29.85 -17.81
C GLY A 387 25.92 -29.17 -18.57
N SER A 388 24.73 -29.78 -18.64
CA SER A 388 23.54 -29.16 -19.22
C SER A 388 23.12 -27.93 -18.42
N THR A 389 22.96 -26.78 -19.06
CA THR A 389 22.51 -25.53 -18.43
C THR A 389 21.41 -24.87 -19.27
N ALA A 390 20.34 -24.39 -18.63
CA ALA A 390 19.33 -23.54 -19.26
C ALA A 390 19.32 -22.17 -18.58
N TYR A 391 19.40 -21.11 -19.38
CA TYR A 391 19.14 -19.74 -18.94
C TYR A 391 17.73 -19.38 -19.39
N VAL A 392 16.87 -18.98 -18.45
CA VAL A 392 15.44 -18.75 -18.70
C VAL A 392 15.07 -17.33 -18.30
N ASP A 393 14.25 -16.68 -19.12
CA ASP A 393 13.81 -15.30 -18.90
C ASP A 393 12.28 -15.17 -18.73
N GLU A 394 11.51 -16.01 -19.41
CA GLU A 394 10.04 -16.00 -19.33
C GLU A 394 9.47 -17.39 -19.60
N ILE A 395 8.42 -17.75 -18.86
CA ILE A 395 7.49 -18.84 -19.12
C ILE A 395 6.09 -18.26 -19.36
N TYR A 396 5.44 -18.73 -20.42
CA TYR A 396 4.11 -18.28 -20.82
C TYR A 396 3.25 -19.50 -21.13
N ILE A 397 2.05 -19.56 -20.56
CA ILE A 397 1.03 -20.55 -20.92
C ILE A 397 -0.22 -19.76 -21.25
N GLY A 398 -0.77 -19.94 -22.45
CA GLY A 398 -2.00 -19.30 -22.88
C GLY A 398 -2.97 -20.30 -23.48
N GLU A 399 -4.26 -19.98 -23.42
CA GLU A 399 -5.30 -20.75 -24.14
C GLU A 399 -4.99 -20.73 -25.64
N ASP A 400 -5.01 -21.89 -26.30
CA ASP A 400 -4.86 -21.99 -27.75
C ASP A 400 -6.15 -21.51 -28.43
N LEU A 401 -6.08 -20.34 -29.08
CA LEU A 401 -7.20 -19.73 -29.78
C LEU A 401 -7.33 -20.24 -31.23
N GLY A 402 -6.47 -21.16 -31.66
CA GLY A 402 -6.59 -21.86 -32.94
C GLY A 402 -6.11 -21.08 -34.16
N THR A 403 -5.34 -20.01 -34.00
CA THR A 403 -4.70 -19.30 -35.14
C THR A 403 -3.21 -19.64 -35.24
N SER A 404 -2.73 -19.88 -36.46
CA SER A 404 -1.33 -20.23 -36.74
C SER A 404 -0.49 -18.97 -36.97
N GLU A 405 0.22 -18.50 -35.95
CA GLU A 405 1.11 -17.34 -36.07
C GLU A 405 2.47 -17.63 -35.40
N PRO A 406 3.56 -16.93 -35.81
CA PRO A 406 4.88 -17.13 -35.25
C PRO A 406 4.92 -16.98 -33.73
N ALA A 407 5.74 -17.80 -33.07
CA ALA A 407 5.92 -17.73 -31.63
C ALA A 407 6.56 -16.39 -31.23
N THR A 408 5.74 -15.50 -30.68
CA THR A 408 6.16 -14.29 -29.96
C THR A 408 5.84 -14.47 -28.48
N LEU A 409 6.49 -13.70 -27.61
CA LEU A 409 6.22 -13.67 -26.18
C LEU A 409 5.71 -12.29 -25.81
N SER A 410 4.40 -12.21 -25.63
CA SER A 410 3.69 -11.07 -25.06
C SER A 410 2.22 -11.43 -24.85
N ASP A 411 1.48 -10.65 -24.07
CA ASP A 411 0.01 -10.75 -23.99
C ASP A 411 -0.70 -10.40 -25.31
N LEU A 412 0.06 -9.98 -26.32
CA LEU A 412 -0.37 -9.72 -27.70
C LEU A 412 0.00 -10.87 -28.65
N SER A 413 0.51 -11.99 -28.14
CA SER A 413 0.88 -13.15 -28.94
C SER A 413 -0.30 -13.63 -29.77
N PRO A 414 -0.30 -13.43 -31.10
CA PRO A 414 -1.44 -13.81 -31.92
C PRO A 414 -1.66 -15.33 -31.81
N GLY A 415 -2.91 -15.74 -31.61
CA GLY A 415 -3.31 -17.15 -31.48
C GLY A 415 -3.24 -17.74 -30.09
N LEU A 416 -2.75 -17.00 -29.07
CA LEU A 416 -2.88 -17.39 -27.67
C LEU A 416 -3.69 -16.36 -26.88
N GLY A 417 -4.49 -16.84 -25.92
CA GLY A 417 -5.10 -16.00 -24.90
C GLY A 417 -4.05 -15.48 -23.91
N PRO A 418 -4.41 -14.52 -23.02
CA PRO A 418 -3.50 -13.98 -22.02
C PRO A 418 -2.83 -15.06 -21.17
N SER A 419 -1.63 -14.77 -20.65
CA SER A 419 -0.90 -15.73 -19.83
C SER A 419 -1.72 -16.13 -18.60
N VAL A 420 -1.80 -17.43 -18.35
CA VAL A 420 -2.38 -17.99 -17.13
C VAL A 420 -1.35 -18.20 -16.03
N VAL A 421 -0.09 -17.82 -16.28
CA VAL A 421 1.03 -18.02 -15.37
C VAL A 421 1.24 -16.77 -14.53
N TYR A 422 1.20 -16.92 -13.21
CA TYR A 422 1.53 -15.84 -12.30
C TYR A 422 3.03 -15.57 -12.33
N LYS A 423 3.42 -14.30 -12.45
CA LYS A 423 4.83 -13.91 -12.51
C LYS A 423 5.66 -14.70 -13.54
N GLY A 424 5.06 -15.02 -14.70
CA GLY A 424 5.76 -15.77 -15.76
C GLY A 424 6.97 -15.06 -16.37
N LYS A 425 7.11 -13.74 -16.18
CA LYS A 425 8.28 -12.92 -16.58
C LYS A 425 9.20 -12.70 -15.38
N PHE A 426 10.39 -13.31 -15.37
CA PHE A 426 11.23 -13.38 -14.15
C PHE A 426 11.85 -12.04 -13.70
N ASN A 427 11.87 -11.03 -14.55
CA ASN A 427 12.28 -9.67 -14.20
C ASN A 427 11.07 -8.88 -13.66
N TYR A 428 10.57 -9.28 -12.48
CA TYR A 428 9.29 -8.82 -11.90
C TYR A 428 9.19 -7.31 -11.67
N HIS A 429 10.32 -6.64 -11.51
CA HIS A 429 10.43 -5.19 -11.34
C HIS A 429 10.22 -4.42 -12.65
N GLN A 430 10.22 -5.10 -13.81
CA GLN A 430 10.06 -4.50 -15.13
C GLN A 430 8.61 -4.51 -15.65
N GLY A 431 7.63 -4.91 -14.83
CA GLY A 431 6.21 -4.86 -15.16
C GLY A 431 5.31 -5.08 -13.94
N PHE A 432 4.00 -5.07 -14.17
CA PHE A 432 2.98 -5.21 -13.14
C PHE A 432 2.11 -6.45 -13.40
N ASP A 433 1.94 -7.28 -12.37
CA ASP A 433 1.19 -8.54 -12.49
C ASP A 433 -0.32 -8.28 -12.53
N GLN A 434 -0.97 -8.73 -13.62
CA GLN A 434 -2.38 -8.44 -13.87
C GLN A 434 -3.33 -9.26 -13.00
N LEU A 435 -2.94 -10.48 -12.61
CA LEU A 435 -3.73 -11.36 -11.75
C LEU A 435 -3.74 -10.81 -10.32
N ALA A 436 -2.57 -10.52 -9.76
CA ALA A 436 -2.46 -9.88 -8.44
C ALA A 436 -3.20 -8.54 -8.40
N SER A 437 -3.08 -7.76 -9.49
CA SER A 437 -3.79 -6.49 -9.56
C SER A 437 -5.32 -6.66 -9.64
N TYR A 438 -5.84 -7.72 -10.28
CA TYR A 438 -7.28 -8.00 -10.31
C TYR A 438 -7.81 -8.39 -8.92
N LYS A 439 -7.04 -9.16 -8.13
CA LYS A 439 -7.38 -9.42 -6.72
C LYS A 439 -7.62 -8.12 -5.97
N TRP A 440 -6.72 -7.14 -6.10
CA TRP A 440 -6.89 -5.83 -5.47
C TRP A 440 -8.05 -5.01 -6.03
N ASP A 441 -8.35 -5.09 -7.33
CA ASP A 441 -9.57 -4.46 -7.88
C ASP A 441 -10.82 -4.91 -7.10
N ARG A 442 -10.93 -6.22 -6.83
CA ARG A 442 -12.04 -6.81 -6.08
C ARG A 442 -12.00 -6.43 -4.60
N THR A 443 -10.82 -6.46 -3.99
CA THR A 443 -10.63 -6.03 -2.59
C THR A 443 -11.07 -4.58 -2.38
N PHE A 444 -10.67 -3.64 -3.25
CA PHE A 444 -11.06 -2.24 -3.12
C PHE A 444 -12.56 -2.00 -3.37
N ASP A 445 -13.14 -2.69 -4.35
CA ASP A 445 -14.59 -2.58 -4.61
C ASP A 445 -15.39 -3.08 -3.40
N THR A 446 -14.95 -4.16 -2.74
CA THR A 446 -15.59 -4.68 -1.53
C THR A 446 -15.30 -3.83 -0.29
N ALA A 447 -14.09 -3.28 -0.16
CA ALA A 447 -13.74 -2.37 0.93
C ALA A 447 -14.60 -1.09 0.86
N LYS A 448 -14.79 -0.54 -0.35
CA LYS A 448 -15.68 0.60 -0.60
C LYS A 448 -17.12 0.29 -0.21
N GLN A 449 -17.64 -0.87 -0.63
CA GLN A 449 -19.01 -1.30 -0.30
C GLN A 449 -19.24 -1.43 1.21
N ASN A 450 -18.19 -1.83 1.95
CA ASN A 450 -18.23 -2.05 3.39
C ASN A 450 -17.69 -0.86 4.20
N GLN A 451 -17.39 0.28 3.57
CA GLN A 451 -16.83 1.47 4.24
C GLN A 451 -15.59 1.15 5.10
N VAL A 452 -14.75 0.20 4.64
CA VAL A 452 -13.45 -0.12 5.25
C VAL A 452 -12.37 0.57 4.44
N PHE A 453 -11.47 1.29 5.13
CA PHE A 453 -10.42 2.09 4.52
C PHE A 453 -9.07 1.44 4.74
N LEU A 454 -8.29 1.33 3.66
CA LEU A 454 -7.04 0.58 3.65
C LEU A 454 -5.84 1.53 3.63
N LYS A 455 -4.95 1.38 4.60
CA LYS A 455 -3.60 1.96 4.62
C LYS A 455 -2.64 0.92 4.05
N LEU A 456 -1.99 1.26 2.94
CA LEU A 456 -1.31 0.28 2.09
C LEU A 456 0.19 0.49 2.13
N VAL A 457 0.95 -0.48 2.66
CA VAL A 457 2.41 -0.52 2.49
C VAL A 457 2.69 -0.85 1.03
N ALA A 458 3.08 0.16 0.26
CA ALA A 458 3.18 0.07 -1.20
C ALA A 458 4.37 -0.77 -1.65
N SER A 459 5.47 -0.74 -0.89
CA SER A 459 6.72 -1.43 -1.22
C SER A 459 7.46 -1.82 0.05
N ASP A 460 8.16 -2.95 0.01
CA ASP A 460 9.03 -3.34 1.11
C ASP A 460 10.49 -3.03 0.80
N ILE A 461 11.14 -2.40 1.78
CA ILE A 461 12.54 -1.96 1.70
C ILE A 461 13.52 -3.11 1.41
N ARG A 462 13.19 -4.34 1.80
CA ARG A 462 13.93 -5.59 1.55
C ARG A 462 13.38 -6.38 0.37
N ASP A 463 12.79 -5.71 -0.61
CA ASP A 463 12.56 -6.30 -1.92
C ASP A 463 13.90 -6.72 -2.54
N ILE A 464 14.20 -8.02 -2.57
CA ILE A 464 15.51 -8.51 -3.03
C ILE A 464 15.87 -8.07 -4.45
N ILE A 465 14.91 -7.79 -5.33
CA ILE A 465 15.26 -7.34 -6.68
C ILE A 465 15.72 -5.89 -6.62
N VAL A 466 14.89 -5.01 -6.07
CA VAL A 466 15.17 -3.56 -6.03
C VAL A 466 16.33 -3.24 -5.09
N HIS A 467 16.41 -3.93 -3.94
CA HIS A 467 17.49 -3.87 -2.95
C HIS A 467 18.85 -4.29 -3.51
N CYS A 468 18.85 -5.08 -4.59
CA CYS A 468 20.04 -5.54 -5.29
C CYS A 468 20.28 -4.83 -6.64
N ILE A 469 19.60 -3.72 -6.95
CA ILE A 469 19.97 -2.87 -8.10
C ILE A 469 20.97 -1.82 -7.61
N ASN A 470 22.22 -1.89 -8.10
CA ASN A 470 23.23 -0.92 -7.71
C ASN A 470 22.78 0.50 -8.11
N GLN A 471 22.71 1.42 -7.14
CA GLN A 471 22.20 2.77 -7.39
C GLN A 471 23.01 3.59 -8.41
N THR A 472 24.32 3.34 -8.57
CA THR A 472 25.19 4.06 -9.52
C THR A 472 25.25 3.40 -10.89
N ALA A 473 25.41 2.07 -10.93
CA ALA A 473 25.57 1.32 -12.17
C ALA A 473 24.22 0.92 -12.80
N GLY A 474 23.14 0.90 -12.03
CA GLY A 474 21.83 0.40 -12.47
C GLY A 474 21.80 -1.08 -12.84
N THR A 475 22.84 -1.83 -12.47
CA THR A 475 22.99 -3.26 -12.72
C THR A 475 22.57 -4.08 -11.51
N PHE A 476 21.98 -5.25 -11.76
CA PHE A 476 21.67 -6.20 -10.71
C PHE A 476 22.92 -6.80 -10.07
N ILE A 477 22.89 -6.91 -8.74
CA ILE A 477 23.94 -7.46 -7.90
C ILE A 477 23.58 -8.90 -7.53
N THR A 478 24.45 -9.86 -7.86
CA THR A 478 24.22 -11.27 -7.54
C THR A 478 24.69 -11.66 -6.13
N ASP A 479 25.68 -10.95 -5.58
CA ASP A 479 26.14 -11.13 -4.20
C ASP A 479 25.19 -10.36 -3.25
N GLN A 480 24.34 -11.11 -2.56
CA GLN A 480 23.31 -10.52 -1.69
C GLN A 480 23.91 -9.73 -0.52
N ASN A 481 25.17 -9.99 -0.14
CA ASN A 481 25.84 -9.22 0.93
C ASN A 481 26.10 -7.76 0.54
N LEU A 482 26.01 -7.43 -0.75
CA LEU A 482 26.17 -6.07 -1.28
C LEU A 482 24.83 -5.36 -1.52
N CYS A 483 23.71 -6.05 -1.33
CA CYS A 483 22.38 -5.45 -1.37
C CYS A 483 22.12 -4.68 -0.07
N ASN A 484 21.50 -3.51 -0.17
CA ASN A 484 21.36 -2.59 0.96
C ASN A 484 20.21 -1.60 0.74
N ASP A 485 19.79 -0.96 1.83
CA ASP A 485 18.62 -0.08 1.83
C ASP A 485 18.86 1.19 0.98
N ASP A 486 20.10 1.64 0.81
CA ASP A 486 20.43 2.77 -0.09
C ASP A 486 20.18 2.42 -1.57
N ASN A 487 20.24 1.15 -1.97
CA ASN A 487 19.86 0.75 -3.32
C ASN A 487 18.34 0.89 -3.53
N PHE A 488 17.54 0.51 -2.54
CA PHE A 488 16.08 0.71 -2.60
C PHE A 488 15.72 2.19 -2.51
N MET A 489 16.31 2.90 -1.54
CA MET A 489 16.14 4.34 -1.30
C MET A 489 17.02 5.22 -2.21
N SER A 490 17.46 4.68 -3.35
CA SER A 490 18.42 5.31 -4.27
C SER A 490 18.04 6.75 -4.65
N TYR A 491 19.05 7.57 -4.94
CA TYR A 491 18.86 8.97 -5.32
C TYR A 491 17.92 9.15 -6.52
N ARG A 492 17.25 10.30 -6.60
CA ARG A 492 16.33 10.63 -7.70
C ARG A 492 16.99 10.45 -9.07
N GLY A 493 16.32 9.71 -9.95
CA GLY A 493 16.83 9.35 -11.27
C GLY A 493 17.67 8.08 -11.31
N ALA A 494 18.11 7.48 -10.18
CA ALA A 494 18.66 6.13 -10.22
C ALA A 494 17.63 5.13 -10.75
N LYS A 495 18.08 4.02 -11.34
CA LYS A 495 17.19 3.03 -11.97
C LYS A 495 16.10 2.51 -11.01
N ALA A 496 16.48 2.14 -9.79
CA ALA A 496 15.53 1.65 -8.78
C ALA A 496 14.46 2.70 -8.47
N ARG A 497 14.89 3.96 -8.23
CA ARG A 497 13.96 5.07 -8.01
C ARG A 497 13.02 5.32 -9.19
N ARG A 498 13.52 5.24 -10.43
CA ARG A 498 12.69 5.43 -11.63
C ARG A 498 11.64 4.33 -11.80
N LEU A 499 11.98 3.08 -11.45
CA LEU A 499 11.02 1.98 -11.47
C LEU A 499 9.93 2.14 -10.41
N GLN A 500 10.27 2.66 -9.22
CA GLN A 500 9.28 3.03 -8.20
C GLN A 500 8.31 4.11 -8.75
N GLU A 501 8.81 5.13 -9.46
CA GLU A 501 7.94 6.15 -10.07
C GLU A 501 6.95 5.57 -11.10
N TYR A 502 7.37 4.56 -11.88
CA TYR A 502 6.47 3.85 -12.80
C TYR A 502 5.40 3.09 -12.04
N TYR A 503 5.79 2.45 -10.93
CA TYR A 503 4.87 1.77 -10.06
C TYR A 503 3.88 2.73 -9.41
N TRP A 504 4.32 3.87 -8.87
CA TRP A 504 3.44 4.90 -8.33
C TRP A 504 2.44 5.42 -9.37
N ARG A 505 2.88 5.66 -10.61
CA ARG A 505 1.97 5.99 -11.72
C ARG A 505 0.93 4.89 -11.93
N TYR A 506 1.33 3.61 -11.87
CA TYR A 506 0.43 2.47 -12.02
C TYR A 506 -0.60 2.39 -10.87
N LEU A 507 -0.19 2.65 -9.62
CA LEU A 507 -1.08 2.74 -8.46
C LEU A 507 -2.18 3.80 -8.68
N ILE A 508 -1.77 5.00 -9.12
CA ILE A 508 -2.68 6.10 -9.47
C ILE A 508 -3.61 5.71 -10.62
N ALA A 509 -3.05 5.10 -11.69
CA ALA A 509 -3.79 4.72 -12.88
C ALA A 509 -4.91 3.71 -12.57
N ARG A 510 -4.60 2.67 -11.79
CA ARG A 510 -5.48 1.52 -11.57
C ARG A 510 -6.41 1.68 -10.38
N TRP A 511 -5.95 2.30 -9.30
CA TRP A 511 -6.69 2.39 -8.04
C TRP A 511 -6.91 3.81 -7.52
N GLY A 512 -6.32 4.84 -8.15
CA GLY A 512 -6.55 6.24 -7.79
C GLY A 512 -8.01 6.72 -7.92
N TYR A 513 -8.95 5.88 -8.37
CA TYR A 513 -10.38 6.21 -8.40
C TYR A 513 -11.11 5.91 -7.08
N THR A 514 -10.57 5.04 -6.21
CA THR A 514 -11.38 4.48 -5.11
C THR A 514 -11.22 5.27 -3.81
N PRO A 515 -12.31 5.72 -3.17
CA PRO A 515 -12.23 6.38 -1.86
C PRO A 515 -11.89 5.40 -0.71
N ALA A 516 -11.86 4.09 -0.95
CA ALA A 516 -11.54 3.08 0.06
C ALA A 516 -10.04 3.02 0.41
N ILE A 517 -9.18 3.76 -0.29
CA ILE A 517 -7.78 3.94 0.11
C ILE A 517 -7.73 5.06 1.15
N HIS A 518 -7.30 4.73 2.36
CA HIS A 518 -6.92 5.74 3.34
C HIS A 518 -5.67 6.48 2.87
N SER A 519 -4.61 5.72 2.57
CA SER A 519 -3.31 6.27 2.19
C SER A 519 -2.39 5.23 1.59
N TRP A 520 -1.42 5.69 0.81
CA TRP A 520 -0.25 4.91 0.45
C TRP A 520 0.90 5.22 1.40
N GLU A 521 1.49 4.18 1.94
CA GLU A 521 2.71 4.23 2.74
C GLU A 521 3.87 3.74 1.86
N LEU A 522 4.97 4.50 1.78
CA LEU A 522 6.11 4.11 0.94
C LEU A 522 6.62 2.72 1.33
N THR A 523 6.98 2.56 2.61
CA THR A 523 7.51 1.32 3.14
C THR A 523 7.27 1.20 4.63
N ASN A 524 7.30 -0.05 5.10
CA ASN A 524 7.26 -0.42 6.50
C ASN A 524 8.60 -0.15 7.17
N GLU A 525 8.59 0.36 8.40
CA GLU A 525 9.76 0.39 9.29
C GLU A 525 11.00 1.09 8.68
N GLY A 526 10.81 2.16 7.92
CA GLY A 526 11.93 2.90 7.38
C GLY A 526 12.72 3.64 8.48
N ASP A 527 14.01 3.88 8.24
CA ASP A 527 14.86 4.56 9.23
C ASP A 527 14.45 6.03 9.41
N PRO A 528 14.05 6.47 10.63
CA PRO A 528 13.68 7.87 10.88
C PRO A 528 14.86 8.84 10.70
N GLY A 529 16.11 8.37 10.79
CA GLY A 529 17.31 9.20 10.63
C GLY A 529 17.87 9.23 9.20
N SER A 530 17.35 8.41 8.28
CA SER A 530 17.91 8.28 6.93
C SER A 530 17.40 9.37 5.98
N ALA A 531 18.29 10.27 5.56
CA ALA A 531 17.95 11.30 4.57
C ALA A 531 17.51 10.69 3.21
N ALA A 532 18.04 9.54 2.84
CA ALA A 532 17.65 8.83 1.61
C ALA A 532 16.20 8.31 1.71
N HIS A 533 15.82 7.75 2.86
CA HIS A 533 14.45 7.33 3.13
C HIS A 533 13.48 8.52 3.07
N LEU A 534 13.80 9.62 3.78
CA LEU A 534 12.95 10.81 3.79
C LEU A 534 12.80 11.43 2.39
N ASP A 535 13.86 11.50 1.58
CA ASP A 535 13.75 11.95 0.19
C ASP A 535 12.91 10.99 -0.68
N ASN A 536 12.99 9.68 -0.45
CA ASN A 536 12.13 8.71 -1.15
C ASN A 536 10.66 8.94 -0.87
N THR A 537 10.32 9.13 0.40
CA THR A 537 8.94 9.42 0.81
C THR A 537 8.48 10.75 0.24
N ASN A 538 9.32 11.78 0.29
CA ASN A 538 9.01 13.08 -0.27
C ASN A 538 8.73 13.01 -1.77
N GLN A 539 9.55 12.28 -2.53
CA GLN A 539 9.34 12.15 -3.96
C GLN A 539 8.05 11.38 -4.29
N MET A 540 7.70 10.35 -3.50
CA MET A 540 6.42 9.66 -3.66
C MET A 540 5.25 10.64 -3.42
N ALA A 541 5.30 11.42 -2.33
CA ALA A 541 4.28 12.42 -2.03
C ALA A 541 4.14 13.48 -3.13
N GLU A 542 5.26 14.04 -3.60
CA GLU A 542 5.30 14.97 -4.73
C GLU A 542 4.69 14.36 -6.00
N SER A 543 4.99 13.08 -6.29
CA SER A 543 4.48 12.37 -7.46
C SER A 543 2.95 12.20 -7.41
N PHE A 544 2.40 11.79 -6.27
CA PHE A 544 0.94 11.67 -6.11
C PHE A 544 0.27 13.06 -6.11
N GLN A 545 0.85 14.05 -5.44
CA GLN A 545 0.35 15.43 -5.50
C GLN A 545 0.34 16.01 -6.91
N ALA A 546 1.29 15.63 -7.77
CA ALA A 546 1.31 16.07 -9.17
C ALA A 546 0.31 15.28 -10.03
N ASN A 547 0.22 13.95 -9.85
CA ASN A 547 -0.36 13.07 -10.84
C ASN A 547 -1.68 12.40 -10.44
N ASP A 548 -2.00 12.29 -9.14
CA ASP A 548 -3.26 11.70 -8.68
C ASP A 548 -4.39 12.73 -8.75
N PRO A 549 -5.44 12.56 -9.58
CA PRO A 549 -6.56 13.49 -9.61
C PRO A 549 -7.30 13.59 -8.28
N ASN A 550 -7.26 12.52 -7.48
CA ASN A 550 -7.99 12.40 -6.23
C ASN A 550 -7.18 12.71 -4.97
N LYS A 551 -5.87 12.87 -5.10
CA LYS A 551 -4.96 13.32 -4.03
C LYS A 551 -5.01 12.39 -2.80
N HIS A 552 -4.86 11.08 -3.02
CA HIS A 552 -4.72 10.13 -1.92
C HIS A 552 -3.53 10.51 -1.03
N MET A 553 -3.71 10.32 0.27
CA MET A 553 -2.70 10.69 1.26
C MET A 553 -1.47 9.78 1.17
N ILE A 554 -0.28 10.37 1.40
CA ILE A 554 1.01 9.70 1.35
C ILE A 554 1.73 9.82 2.70
N THR A 555 2.37 8.73 3.12
CA THR A 555 3.22 8.68 4.31
C THR A 555 4.36 7.65 4.17
N THR A 556 5.13 7.46 5.23
CA THR A 556 6.00 6.30 5.47
C THR A 556 5.97 6.01 6.97
N SER A 557 6.15 4.75 7.38
CA SER A 557 6.26 4.42 8.80
C SER A 557 7.74 4.33 9.23
N PHE A 558 7.97 4.57 10.53
CA PHE A 558 9.27 4.40 11.15
C PHE A 558 9.27 3.22 12.13
N TRP A 559 10.36 2.46 12.19
CA TRP A 559 10.52 1.34 13.14
C TRP A 559 10.49 1.76 14.61
N GLY A 560 10.64 3.05 14.87
CA GLY A 560 10.56 3.66 16.19
C GLY A 560 10.79 5.16 16.12
N GLY A 561 10.59 5.85 17.24
CA GLY A 561 10.83 7.29 17.33
C GLY A 561 9.74 8.16 16.71
N LEU A 562 9.60 9.39 17.23
CA LEU A 562 8.80 10.44 16.61
C LEU A 562 9.76 11.47 16.00
N ASN A 563 10.02 11.42 14.69
CA ASN A 563 10.90 12.39 14.03
C ASN A 563 10.21 13.77 13.96
N THR A 564 10.31 14.53 15.04
CA THR A 564 9.68 15.84 15.20
C THR A 564 10.16 16.85 14.18
N ASP A 565 11.44 16.81 13.79
CA ASP A 565 12.01 17.77 12.85
C ASP A 565 11.41 17.58 11.46
N TYR A 566 11.29 16.32 11.01
CA TYR A 566 10.67 15.99 9.73
C TYR A 566 9.16 16.30 9.72
N PHE A 567 8.43 15.90 10.78
CA PHE A 567 6.99 16.11 10.87
C PHE A 567 6.58 17.56 11.11
N ASN A 568 7.43 18.39 11.74
CA ASN A 568 7.15 19.81 11.91
C ASN A 568 7.67 20.68 10.77
N ASN A 569 8.43 20.11 9.82
CA ASN A 569 8.93 20.85 8.68
C ASN A 569 7.79 21.12 7.68
N PRO A 570 7.39 22.38 7.45
CA PRO A 570 6.31 22.71 6.52
C PRO A 570 6.66 22.45 5.05
N ALA A 571 7.94 22.22 4.74
CA ALA A 571 8.39 21.82 3.40
C ALA A 571 8.22 20.30 3.14
N THR A 572 7.94 19.50 4.18
CA THR A 572 7.69 18.08 4.02
C THR A 572 6.34 17.86 3.33
N PRO A 573 6.29 17.21 2.15
CA PRO A 573 5.05 17.02 1.38
C PRO A 573 4.14 15.88 1.86
N ILE A 574 4.48 15.15 2.95
CA ILE A 574 3.62 14.07 3.46
C ILE A 574 2.34 14.61 4.11
N ASP A 575 1.30 13.78 4.15
CA ASP A 575 0.00 14.19 4.69
C ASP A 575 -0.11 13.99 6.21
N TYR A 576 0.58 12.99 6.77
CA TYR A 576 0.55 12.70 8.20
C TYR A 576 1.79 11.95 8.66
N GLY A 577 2.08 12.02 9.97
CA GLY A 577 3.19 11.30 10.58
C GLY A 577 2.79 9.90 11.03
N ASP A 578 3.69 8.94 10.82
CA ASP A 578 3.47 7.54 11.18
C ASP A 578 4.72 6.96 11.86
N THR A 579 4.50 6.28 12.98
CA THR A 579 5.56 5.78 13.87
C THR A 579 5.14 4.48 14.52
N HIS A 580 6.09 3.59 14.76
CA HIS A 580 5.85 2.39 15.57
C HIS A 580 6.28 2.66 17.01
N ALA A 581 5.53 2.12 17.95
CA ALA A 581 5.96 2.10 19.34
C ALA A 581 5.50 0.83 20.03
N TYR A 582 6.47 0.05 20.48
CA TYR A 582 6.27 -1.06 21.39
C TYR A 582 6.89 -0.70 22.74
N ARG A 583 6.68 -1.54 23.76
CA ARG A 583 7.38 -1.35 25.05
C ARG A 583 8.91 -1.19 24.90
N SER A 584 9.52 -1.89 23.95
CA SER A 584 10.97 -1.85 23.68
C SER A 584 11.43 -0.65 22.83
N THR A 585 10.56 -0.11 21.98
CA THR A 585 10.88 0.97 21.02
C THR A 585 10.14 2.26 21.31
N THR A 586 9.41 2.32 22.42
CA THR A 586 8.61 3.50 22.80
C THR A 586 9.49 4.72 22.88
N TRP A 587 9.01 5.77 22.24
CA TRP A 587 9.66 7.08 22.20
C TRP A 587 9.17 8.01 23.33
N ILE A 588 8.26 7.53 24.19
CA ILE A 588 7.97 8.17 25.49
C ILE A 588 8.64 7.39 26.62
N GLY A 589 8.74 8.02 27.78
CA GLY A 589 9.31 7.36 28.96
C GLY A 589 10.81 7.56 29.16
N GLY A 590 11.48 8.38 28.35
CA GLY A 590 12.85 8.84 28.64
C GLY A 590 12.95 9.64 29.97
N SER A 591 11.84 10.19 30.45
CA SER A 591 11.72 10.81 31.76
C SER A 591 10.30 10.63 32.31
N VAL A 592 10.18 10.18 33.56
CA VAL A 592 8.89 10.09 34.27
C VAL A 592 8.29 11.48 34.53
N ALA A 593 9.10 12.54 34.49
CA ALA A 593 8.62 13.91 34.69
C ALA A 593 7.61 14.34 33.61
N ASP A 594 7.67 13.72 32.43
CA ASP A 594 6.80 14.03 31.29
C ASP A 594 5.45 13.32 31.32
N ALA A 595 5.27 12.35 32.24
CA ALA A 595 4.03 11.61 32.41
C ALA A 595 2.85 12.55 32.70
N LYS A 596 1.78 12.40 31.92
CA LYS A 596 0.56 13.19 32.00
C LYS A 596 -0.34 12.74 33.14
N ASP A 597 -0.32 11.46 33.49
CA ASP A 597 -1.07 10.93 34.62
C ASP A 597 -0.38 11.31 35.96
N PRO A 598 -1.07 12.04 36.85
CA PRO A 598 -0.47 12.51 38.10
C PRO A 598 -0.17 11.37 39.08
N ILE A 599 -0.95 10.27 39.06
CA ILE A 599 -0.74 9.11 39.93
C ILE A 599 0.51 8.34 39.48
N VAL A 600 0.67 8.13 38.18
CA VAL A 600 1.87 7.49 37.62
C VAL A 600 3.11 8.31 37.96
N ARG A 601 3.06 9.63 37.71
CA ARG A 601 4.16 10.55 38.00
C ARG A 601 4.54 10.56 39.48
N SER A 602 3.55 10.62 40.39
CA SER A 602 3.84 10.63 41.84
C SER A 602 4.33 9.27 42.36
N SER A 603 3.80 8.17 41.82
CA SER A 603 4.11 6.81 42.29
C SER A 603 5.46 6.32 41.80
N CYS A 604 5.83 6.66 40.56
CA CYS A 604 7.10 6.23 39.98
C CYS A 604 8.28 7.17 40.27
N GLY A 605 8.03 8.45 40.59
CA GLY A 605 9.10 9.41 40.84
C GLY A 605 10.00 9.56 39.62
N SER A 606 11.25 9.10 39.69
CA SER A 606 12.19 9.05 38.55
C SER A 606 12.42 7.63 38.00
N ASN A 607 11.70 6.62 38.49
CA ASN A 607 11.88 5.22 38.11
C ASN A 607 11.22 4.94 36.75
N GLN A 608 12.03 4.92 35.70
CA GLN A 608 11.57 4.65 34.33
C GLN A 608 10.95 3.26 34.16
N THR A 609 11.52 2.23 34.80
CA THR A 609 10.96 0.87 34.73
C THR A 609 9.57 0.81 35.34
N CYS A 610 9.34 1.53 36.45
CA CYS A 610 8.00 1.69 37.02
C CYS A 610 7.03 2.30 36.01
N TYR A 611 7.42 3.40 35.34
CA TYR A 611 6.56 4.05 34.36
C TYR A 611 6.22 3.13 33.18
N LEU A 612 7.22 2.46 32.60
CA LEU A 612 6.99 1.51 31.50
C LEU A 612 6.11 0.32 31.91
N ASN A 613 6.14 -0.10 33.17
CA ASN A 613 5.26 -1.15 33.68
C ASN A 613 3.81 -0.67 33.82
N TRP A 614 3.60 0.57 34.28
CA TRP A 614 2.28 1.20 34.30
C TRP A 614 1.69 1.27 32.88
N LEU A 615 2.46 1.77 31.92
CA LEU A 615 2.00 1.86 30.54
C LEU A 615 1.67 0.48 29.95
N ASN A 616 2.49 -0.55 30.20
CA ASN A 616 2.23 -1.89 29.67
C ASN A 616 1.02 -2.57 30.33
N GLY A 617 0.82 -2.38 31.64
CA GLY A 617 -0.28 -2.96 32.39
C GLY A 617 -1.64 -2.28 32.15
N ASP A 618 -1.65 -1.14 31.46
CA ASP A 618 -2.83 -0.31 31.30
C ASP A 618 -2.85 0.38 29.93
N THR A 619 -3.61 -0.19 29.00
CA THR A 619 -3.66 0.26 27.61
C THR A 619 -4.27 1.64 27.42
N ALA A 620 -5.13 2.10 28.34
CA ALA A 620 -5.62 3.47 28.31
C ALA A 620 -4.51 4.47 28.63
N LEU A 621 -3.63 4.15 29.59
CA LEU A 621 -2.44 4.96 29.87
C LEU A 621 -1.45 4.87 28.71
N TRP A 622 -1.22 3.67 28.17
CA TRP A 622 -0.39 3.47 26.97
C TRP A 622 -0.81 4.41 25.84
N HIS A 623 -2.10 4.41 25.48
CA HIS A 623 -2.60 5.29 24.43
C HIS A 623 -2.55 6.77 24.84
N ALA A 624 -3.16 7.15 25.97
CA ALA A 624 -3.36 8.55 26.33
C ALA A 624 -2.04 9.30 26.52
N GLU A 625 -1.04 8.67 27.12
CA GLU A 625 0.28 9.28 27.32
C GLU A 625 0.98 9.54 25.98
N HIS A 626 1.02 8.56 25.07
CA HIS A 626 1.59 8.74 23.74
C HIS A 626 0.82 9.81 22.96
N SER A 627 -0.52 9.75 22.95
CA SER A 627 -1.38 10.69 22.23
C SER A 627 -1.17 12.14 22.68
N LEU A 628 -1.17 12.38 24.00
CA LEU A 628 -1.03 13.72 24.57
C LEU A 628 0.39 14.28 24.41
N ILE A 629 1.42 13.44 24.55
CA ILE A 629 2.83 13.85 24.35
C ILE A 629 3.10 14.12 22.88
N ALA A 630 2.69 13.21 21.98
CA ALA A 630 2.90 13.37 20.54
C ALA A 630 2.27 14.65 20.03
N ARG A 631 1.06 15.00 20.49
CA ARG A 631 0.40 16.23 20.09
C ARG A 631 1.16 17.49 20.50
N GLN A 632 1.89 17.45 21.63
CA GLN A 632 2.75 18.55 22.07
C GLN A 632 3.98 18.68 21.17
N TRP A 633 4.56 17.55 20.75
CA TRP A 633 5.80 17.51 19.98
C TRP A 633 5.59 17.78 18.49
N VAL A 634 4.49 17.31 17.94
CA VAL A 634 4.05 17.57 16.57
C VAL A 634 2.65 18.13 16.71
N PRO A 635 2.39 19.44 16.53
CA PRO A 635 1.05 20.05 16.69
C PRO A 635 0.26 20.25 15.38
N ASN A 636 0.90 20.10 14.22
CA ASN A 636 0.33 20.54 12.93
C ASN A 636 0.02 19.43 11.90
N LEU A 637 0.11 18.16 12.30
CA LEU A 637 -0.21 17.00 11.45
C LEU A 637 -1.01 15.94 12.22
N PRO A 638 -1.88 15.16 11.56
CA PRO A 638 -2.41 13.94 12.15
C PRO A 638 -1.27 12.97 12.41
N LEU A 639 -1.45 12.12 13.42
CA LEU A 639 -0.48 11.09 13.76
C LEU A 639 -1.17 9.74 13.81
N ILE A 640 -0.50 8.75 13.24
CA ILE A 640 -0.86 7.35 13.36
C ILE A 640 0.28 6.65 14.07
N ARG A 641 -0.04 5.81 15.05
CA ARG A 641 0.87 4.78 15.51
C ARG A 641 0.57 3.53 14.70
N GLY A 642 1.26 3.40 13.56
CA GLY A 642 1.03 2.37 12.56
C GLY A 642 1.21 0.96 13.12
N GLU A 643 2.13 0.79 14.07
CA GLU A 643 2.26 -0.46 14.80
C GLU A 643 2.48 -0.22 16.29
N THR A 644 1.76 -1.00 17.10
CA THR A 644 1.95 -1.07 18.54
C THR A 644 1.55 -2.45 19.05
N GLY A 645 2.05 -2.78 20.24
CA GLY A 645 1.72 -4.01 20.94
C GLY A 645 2.17 -3.98 22.40
N LEU A 646 1.54 -4.85 23.21
CA LEU A 646 1.83 -4.96 24.65
C LEU A 646 2.97 -5.96 24.87
N GLY A 647 4.19 -5.53 24.58
CA GLY A 647 5.38 -6.37 24.66
C GLY A 647 5.80 -6.72 26.09
N LEU A 648 6.43 -7.88 26.26
CA LEU A 648 6.97 -8.32 27.56
C LEU A 648 8.13 -7.45 28.07
N ASN A 649 8.27 -7.39 29.39
CA ASN A 649 9.52 -7.00 30.06
C ASN A 649 10.44 -8.21 30.25
N CYS A 650 11.20 -8.60 29.23
CA CYS A 650 12.19 -9.67 29.36
C CYS A 650 13.53 -9.29 28.74
N PRO A 651 14.39 -8.55 29.48
CA PRO A 651 15.73 -8.19 29.02
C PRO A 651 16.66 -9.41 28.75
N SER A 652 16.27 -10.61 29.19
CA SER A 652 16.98 -11.86 28.95
C SER A 652 16.44 -12.70 27.79
N ASP A 653 15.33 -12.32 27.15
CA ASP A 653 14.75 -13.03 26.00
C ASP A 653 15.02 -12.24 24.71
N PRO A 654 15.91 -12.71 23.83
CA PRO A 654 16.23 -12.01 22.57
C PRO A 654 15.05 -11.98 21.59
N ASN A 655 13.97 -12.76 21.82
CA ASN A 655 12.77 -12.82 21.00
C ASN A 655 11.57 -12.12 21.65
N CYS A 656 11.78 -11.30 22.67
CA CYS A 656 10.70 -10.61 23.39
C CYS A 656 9.93 -9.60 22.53
N TRP A 657 10.57 -9.08 21.49
CA TRP A 657 10.00 -8.09 20.57
C TRP A 657 9.03 -8.70 19.56
N SER A 658 8.88 -10.03 19.50
CA SER A 658 8.11 -10.70 18.45
C SER A 658 6.70 -11.14 18.87
N ARG A 659 6.25 -10.80 20.08
CA ARG A 659 4.94 -11.24 20.61
C ARG A 659 4.40 -10.34 21.73
N ASP A 660 3.08 -10.41 21.91
CA ASP A 660 2.36 -9.90 23.09
C ASP A 660 2.88 -10.51 24.41
N ASP A 661 2.62 -9.82 25.52
CA ASP A 661 2.66 -10.40 26.86
C ASP A 661 1.78 -11.66 26.88
N PRO A 662 2.34 -12.87 27.12
CA PRO A 662 1.56 -14.10 27.15
C PRO A 662 0.46 -14.09 28.21
N LYS A 663 0.53 -13.21 29.23
CA LYS A 663 -0.55 -13.04 30.20
C LYS A 663 -1.75 -12.29 29.64
N LEU A 664 -1.60 -11.52 28.55
CA LEU A 664 -2.70 -10.87 27.84
C LEU A 664 -3.74 -11.90 27.39
N ALA A 665 -3.30 -13.12 27.06
CA ALA A 665 -4.17 -14.24 26.70
C ALA A 665 -5.18 -14.62 27.81
N GLY A 666 -4.93 -14.22 29.07
CA GLY A 666 -5.80 -14.39 30.22
C GLY A 666 -6.90 -13.31 30.34
N ASP A 667 -6.81 -12.21 29.59
CA ASP A 667 -7.87 -11.21 29.49
C ASP A 667 -8.94 -11.70 28.51
N THR A 668 -9.82 -12.57 29.02
CA THR A 668 -10.90 -13.19 28.24
C THR A 668 -12.10 -12.28 28.01
N ARG A 669 -12.05 -11.03 28.48
CA ARG A 669 -13.11 -10.02 28.27
C ARG A 669 -12.65 -8.88 27.38
N GLY A 670 -11.38 -8.86 26.99
CA GLY A 670 -10.83 -7.82 26.12
C GLY A 670 -10.80 -6.44 26.78
N VAL A 671 -10.62 -6.36 28.10
CA VAL A 671 -10.46 -5.10 28.84
C VAL A 671 -9.33 -4.26 28.23
N TRP A 672 -8.23 -4.91 27.86
CA TRP A 672 -7.10 -4.25 27.19
C TRP A 672 -7.52 -3.55 25.89
N LEU A 673 -8.35 -4.19 25.06
CA LEU A 673 -8.76 -3.66 23.77
C LEU A 673 -9.80 -2.55 23.96
N HIS A 674 -10.76 -2.76 24.88
CA HIS A 674 -11.75 -1.75 25.23
C HIS A 674 -11.10 -0.46 25.70
N ASP A 675 -10.19 -0.55 26.66
CA ASP A 675 -9.47 0.60 27.22
C ASP A 675 -8.56 1.28 26.18
N PHE A 676 -7.96 0.49 25.29
CA PHE A 676 -7.14 0.98 24.19
C PHE A 676 -7.95 1.81 23.17
N LEU A 677 -9.18 1.39 22.87
CA LEU A 677 -10.07 2.12 21.95
C LEU A 677 -10.70 3.34 22.62
N TRP A 678 -11.29 3.20 23.80
CA TRP A 678 -12.04 4.27 24.44
C TRP A 678 -11.17 5.42 24.93
N SER A 679 -9.90 5.15 25.26
CA SER A 679 -8.94 6.21 25.59
C SER A 679 -8.65 7.14 24.41
N GLN A 680 -8.91 6.75 23.15
CA GLN A 680 -8.75 7.59 21.95
C GLN A 680 -9.67 8.81 21.91
N VAL A 681 -10.66 8.89 22.82
CA VAL A 681 -11.51 10.07 23.00
C VAL A 681 -10.72 11.33 23.45
N ASN A 682 -9.49 11.15 23.93
CA ASN A 682 -8.63 12.23 24.42
C ASN A 682 -8.30 13.29 23.33
N PRO A 683 -7.85 14.50 23.71
CA PRO A 683 -7.64 15.60 22.76
C PRO A 683 -6.39 15.47 21.87
N GLY A 684 -5.54 14.45 22.06
CA GLY A 684 -4.27 14.33 21.32
C GLY A 684 -4.46 13.93 19.85
N GLY A 685 -5.50 13.14 19.53
CA GLY A 685 -5.84 12.76 18.15
C GLY A 685 -4.83 11.80 17.51
N LEU A 686 -4.19 10.93 18.29
CA LEU A 686 -3.41 9.81 17.78
C LEU A 686 -4.35 8.68 17.36
N TYR A 687 -4.18 8.16 16.15
CA TYR A 687 -4.85 6.94 15.68
C TYR A 687 -3.96 5.73 15.94
N ASP A 688 -4.55 4.62 16.31
CA ASP A 688 -3.83 3.42 16.71
C ASP A 688 -4.17 2.22 15.83
N LEU A 689 -3.13 1.46 15.44
CA LEU A 689 -3.25 0.21 14.73
C LEU A 689 -2.43 -0.87 15.45
N TYR A 690 -3.12 -1.89 15.96
CA TYR A 690 -2.52 -2.96 16.74
C TYR A 690 -1.87 -4.01 15.84
N TRP A 691 -0.64 -4.43 16.17
CA TRP A 691 0.14 -5.39 15.37
C TRP A 691 -0.23 -6.85 15.65
N TRP A 692 -0.28 -7.26 16.92
CA TRP A 692 -0.50 -8.67 17.29
C TRP A 692 -1.98 -9.00 17.41
N THR A 693 -2.61 -9.37 16.30
CA THR A 693 -4.06 -9.57 16.24
C THR A 693 -4.54 -10.94 16.75
N GLU A 694 -3.65 -11.87 17.11
CA GLU A 694 -4.04 -13.22 17.54
C GLU A 694 -5.02 -13.20 18.71
N ASN A 695 -4.80 -12.36 19.73
CA ASN A 695 -5.72 -12.21 20.86
C ASN A 695 -7.06 -11.60 20.43
N ILE A 696 -7.09 -10.75 19.42
CA ILE A 696 -8.33 -10.19 18.88
C ILE A 696 -9.13 -11.28 18.15
N ILE A 697 -8.45 -12.17 17.42
CA ILE A 697 -9.11 -13.19 16.59
C ILE A 697 -9.61 -14.37 17.41
N THR A 698 -8.80 -14.84 18.38
CA THR A 698 -8.96 -16.18 18.99
C THR A 698 -9.69 -16.17 20.33
N LYS A 699 -9.85 -15.02 20.97
CA LYS A 699 -10.45 -14.92 22.31
C LYS A 699 -11.97 -14.79 22.25
N ILE A 700 -12.61 -15.18 23.34
CA ILE A 700 -14.07 -15.10 23.47
C ILE A 700 -14.47 -13.63 23.63
N GLY A 701 -15.40 -13.16 22.79
CA GLY A 701 -15.94 -11.82 22.89
C GLY A 701 -16.97 -11.65 24.03
N PRO A 702 -17.38 -10.40 24.34
CA PRO A 702 -18.60 -10.09 25.09
C PRO A 702 -19.85 -10.98 24.82
N ASP A 703 -20.09 -11.46 23.60
CA ASP A 703 -21.19 -12.36 23.21
C ASP A 703 -21.02 -13.81 23.72
N GLY A 704 -19.85 -14.14 24.27
CA GLY A 704 -19.52 -15.47 24.77
C GLY A 704 -19.06 -16.45 23.69
N SER A 705 -18.84 -16.01 22.45
CA SER A 705 -18.37 -16.81 21.32
C SER A 705 -16.92 -16.53 20.96
N SER A 706 -16.18 -17.58 20.58
CA SER A 706 -14.86 -17.46 19.97
C SER A 706 -14.92 -17.24 18.46
N ASP A 707 -16.05 -17.48 17.80
CA ASP A 707 -16.20 -17.35 16.34
C ASP A 707 -16.02 -15.89 15.89
N ASN A 708 -16.40 -14.96 16.78
CA ASN A 708 -16.37 -13.52 16.58
C ASN A 708 -15.15 -12.86 17.22
N GLY A 709 -14.30 -13.56 17.95
CA GLY A 709 -13.15 -12.93 18.59
C GLY A 709 -13.55 -11.79 19.54
N LEU A 710 -12.65 -10.83 19.71
CA LEU A 710 -12.90 -9.55 20.38
C LEU A 710 -13.39 -8.46 19.40
N TRP A 711 -13.80 -8.80 18.18
CA TRP A 711 -14.17 -7.84 17.14
C TRP A 711 -15.32 -6.91 17.56
N GLU A 712 -16.27 -7.43 18.34
CA GLU A 712 -17.43 -6.65 18.78
C GLU A 712 -17.12 -5.50 19.74
N ILE A 713 -15.91 -5.46 20.32
CA ILE A 713 -15.45 -4.37 21.20
C ILE A 713 -15.28 -3.04 20.41
N TYR A 714 -15.03 -3.11 19.10
CA TYR A 714 -14.87 -1.93 18.25
C TYR A 714 -16.17 -1.15 18.05
N LYS A 715 -17.30 -1.86 17.86
CA LYS A 715 -18.57 -1.26 17.46
C LYS A 715 -19.12 -0.23 18.46
N PRO A 716 -19.14 -0.49 19.79
CA PRO A 716 -19.58 0.50 20.76
C PRO A 716 -18.83 1.83 20.68
N PHE A 717 -17.50 1.79 20.54
CA PHE A 717 -16.71 3.02 20.41
C PHE A 717 -16.99 3.73 19.09
N ARG A 718 -17.09 2.99 17.97
CA ARG A 718 -17.46 3.54 16.67
C ARG A 718 -18.80 4.28 16.71
N ASP A 719 -19.83 3.61 17.22
CA ASP A 719 -21.18 4.16 17.33
C ASP A 719 -21.22 5.36 18.32
N PHE A 720 -20.38 5.35 19.37
CA PHE A 720 -20.25 6.48 20.29
C PHE A 720 -19.60 7.69 19.60
N MET A 721 -18.57 7.50 18.78
CA MET A 721 -17.89 8.61 18.10
C MET A 721 -18.66 9.17 16.90
N ASP A 722 -19.63 8.42 16.38
CA ASP A 722 -20.50 8.91 15.30
C ASP A 722 -21.22 10.21 15.69
N ASN A 723 -21.32 11.11 14.70
CA ASN A 723 -21.88 12.47 14.80
C ASN A 723 -21.13 13.45 15.71
N ILE A 724 -19.91 13.12 16.17
CA ILE A 724 -19.02 14.09 16.85
C ILE A 724 -18.18 14.81 15.79
N PRO A 725 -18.43 16.11 15.47
CA PRO A 725 -17.72 16.82 14.41
C PRO A 725 -16.32 17.28 14.85
N LEU A 726 -15.40 16.35 15.07
CA LEU A 726 -14.02 16.61 15.52
C LEU A 726 -13.25 17.54 14.57
N THR A 727 -13.57 17.49 13.28
CA THR A 727 -12.90 18.22 12.19
C THR A 727 -13.41 19.65 11.99
N ASN A 728 -14.12 20.23 12.97
CA ASN A 728 -14.59 21.62 12.91
C ASN A 728 -13.65 22.64 13.60
N GLY A 729 -12.55 22.16 14.22
CA GLY A 729 -11.54 23.00 14.88
C GLY A 729 -12.04 23.69 16.15
N LYS A 730 -13.14 23.22 16.76
CA LYS A 730 -13.74 23.82 17.97
C LYS A 730 -13.64 22.93 19.21
N TYR A 731 -13.22 21.67 19.05
CA TYR A 731 -13.02 20.77 20.17
C TYR A 731 -11.67 21.03 20.82
N GLN A 732 -11.67 21.17 22.13
CA GLN A 732 -10.47 21.30 22.96
C GLN A 732 -10.54 20.28 24.10
N ASP A 733 -9.46 20.11 24.84
CA ASP A 733 -9.44 19.28 26.06
C ASP A 733 -10.63 19.62 26.98
N ALA A 734 -11.37 18.59 27.41
CA ALA A 734 -12.44 18.76 28.37
C ALA A 734 -11.94 19.31 29.71
N GLN A 735 -10.68 19.00 30.06
CA GLN A 735 -10.05 19.29 31.36
C GLN A 735 -10.93 18.81 32.52
N PRO A 736 -11.23 17.50 32.60
CA PRO A 736 -12.09 16.96 33.64
C PRO A 736 -11.45 17.13 35.02
N ALA A 737 -12.20 17.73 35.95
CA ALA A 737 -11.82 17.75 37.36
C ALA A 737 -12.43 16.51 38.06
N ILE A 738 -11.57 15.60 38.49
CA ILE A 738 -11.94 14.30 39.07
C ILE A 738 -11.89 14.42 40.61
N SER A 739 -12.93 13.92 41.30
CA SER A 739 -12.99 13.98 42.77
C SER A 739 -11.89 13.18 43.48
N ASN A 740 -11.44 12.06 42.88
CA ASN A 740 -10.33 11.26 43.38
C ASN A 740 -9.59 10.56 42.21
N ASN A 741 -8.39 11.03 41.90
CA ASN A 741 -7.56 10.46 40.83
C ASN A 741 -7.08 9.03 41.12
N ASN A 742 -7.10 8.56 42.38
CA ASN A 742 -6.74 7.17 42.71
C ASN A 742 -7.81 6.16 42.30
N THR A 743 -9.05 6.59 42.09
CA THR A 743 -10.19 5.69 41.79
C THR A 743 -10.74 5.87 40.39
N LEU A 744 -10.47 7.01 39.74
CA LEU A 744 -11.05 7.34 38.43
C LEU A 744 -9.99 7.85 37.46
N ILE A 745 -10.25 7.59 36.18
CA ILE A 745 -9.58 8.20 35.03
C ILE A 745 -10.67 8.79 34.13
N ALA A 746 -10.42 9.96 33.54
CA ALA A 746 -11.33 10.58 32.61
C ALA A 746 -10.57 11.27 31.47
N TYR A 747 -10.97 11.01 30.23
CA TYR A 747 -10.48 11.67 29.03
C TYR A 747 -11.66 12.21 28.22
N GLY A 748 -11.45 13.26 27.45
CA GLY A 748 -12.49 13.77 26.56
C GLY A 748 -12.23 15.14 26.02
N GLN A 749 -13.19 15.63 25.25
CA GLN A 749 -13.13 16.94 24.62
C GLN A 749 -14.42 17.73 24.80
N LYS A 750 -14.31 19.05 24.75
CA LYS A 750 -15.45 19.98 24.79
C LYS A 750 -15.38 21.00 23.67
N ASN A 751 -16.56 21.38 23.19
CA ASN A 751 -16.79 22.43 22.22
C ASN A 751 -17.80 23.40 22.83
N LEU A 752 -17.27 24.47 23.44
CA LEU A 752 -18.09 25.45 24.16
C LEU A 752 -18.94 26.32 23.23
N VAL A 753 -18.51 26.48 21.98
CA VAL A 753 -19.26 27.23 20.95
C VAL A 753 -20.57 26.51 20.63
N ASN A 754 -20.49 25.22 20.36
CA ASN A 754 -21.64 24.38 20.04
C ASN A 754 -22.27 23.72 21.28
N ARG A 755 -21.81 24.08 22.48
CA ARG A 755 -22.34 23.59 23.76
C ARG A 755 -22.35 22.06 23.88
N ARG A 756 -21.26 21.44 23.42
CA ARG A 756 -21.07 19.98 23.39
C ARG A 756 -19.86 19.57 24.22
N ALA A 757 -19.93 18.42 24.87
CA ALA A 757 -18.76 17.68 25.35
C ALA A 757 -18.98 16.18 25.20
N HIS A 758 -17.89 15.43 25.16
CA HIS A 758 -17.91 13.99 25.23
C HIS A 758 -16.71 13.50 26.01
N LEU A 759 -16.93 12.49 26.86
CA LEU A 759 -15.91 11.94 27.75
C LEU A 759 -16.02 10.42 27.80
N TRP A 760 -14.90 9.79 28.12
CA TRP A 760 -14.84 8.44 28.65
C TRP A 760 -14.27 8.51 30.07
N ILE A 761 -14.92 7.82 31.00
CA ILE A 761 -14.57 7.79 32.43
C ILE A 761 -14.56 6.34 32.88
N ARG A 762 -13.50 5.89 33.55
CA ARG A 762 -13.41 4.52 34.07
C ARG A 762 -12.97 4.46 35.52
N ASN A 763 -13.25 3.33 36.17
CA ASN A 763 -12.57 2.92 37.39
C ASN A 763 -11.08 2.66 37.07
N ARG A 764 -10.17 3.36 37.76
CA ARG A 764 -8.73 3.22 37.54
C ARG A 764 -8.23 1.78 37.73
N LYS A 765 -8.83 1.04 38.66
CA LYS A 765 -8.41 -0.35 38.95
C LYS A 765 -8.94 -1.37 37.94
N HIS A 766 -9.82 -0.95 37.03
CA HIS A 766 -10.33 -1.81 35.96
C HIS A 766 -9.41 -1.73 34.74
N SER A 767 -8.16 -2.17 34.92
CA SER A 767 -7.19 -2.35 33.83
C SER A 767 -7.00 -3.83 33.56
N TRP A 768 -6.54 -4.18 32.35
CA TRP A 768 -6.34 -5.59 31.97
C TRP A 768 -5.38 -6.32 32.92
N CYS A 769 -4.29 -5.67 33.34
CA CYS A 769 -3.32 -6.32 34.23
C CYS A 769 -3.90 -6.61 35.61
N ALA A 770 -4.77 -5.73 36.11
CA ALA A 770 -5.41 -5.85 37.41
C ALA A 770 -6.50 -6.92 37.39
N VAL A 771 -7.23 -7.05 36.28
CA VAL A 771 -8.27 -8.07 36.05
C VAL A 771 -7.66 -9.46 35.88
N VAL A 772 -6.59 -9.59 35.08
CA VAL A 772 -5.90 -10.88 34.87
C VAL A 772 -5.15 -11.32 36.14
N GLY A 773 -4.52 -10.37 36.84
CA GLY A 773 -3.74 -10.63 38.04
C GLY A 773 -2.38 -11.28 37.74
N GLY A 774 -1.45 -11.15 38.68
CA GLY A 774 -0.11 -11.75 38.58
C GLY A 774 0.77 -11.21 37.45
N VAL A 775 0.36 -10.18 36.71
CA VAL A 775 1.18 -9.50 35.69
C VAL A 775 2.32 -8.73 36.36
N SER A 776 3.54 -8.94 35.88
CA SER A 776 4.74 -8.34 36.49
C SER A 776 4.71 -6.82 36.35
N GLY A 777 4.86 -6.10 37.46
CA GLY A 777 4.82 -4.63 37.45
C GLY A 777 3.43 -4.02 37.35
N CYS A 778 2.35 -4.81 37.45
CA CYS A 778 1.00 -4.29 37.64
C CYS A 778 0.88 -3.70 39.06
N SER A 779 0.55 -2.42 39.14
CA SER A 779 0.40 -1.66 40.38
C SER A 779 -0.88 -1.97 41.14
N ASP A 780 -1.89 -2.46 40.43
CA ASP A 780 -3.26 -2.57 40.91
C ASP A 780 -3.75 -4.02 40.94
N THR A 781 -4.79 -4.25 41.75
CA THR A 781 -5.53 -5.51 41.79
C THR A 781 -7.00 -5.18 41.64
N TRP A 782 -7.67 -5.86 40.71
CA TRP A 782 -9.10 -5.63 40.49
C TRP A 782 -9.90 -6.12 41.71
N ASP A 783 -10.66 -5.21 42.30
CA ASP A 783 -11.40 -5.44 43.55
C ASP A 783 -12.92 -5.42 43.35
N SER A 784 -13.38 -5.52 42.10
CA SER A 784 -14.79 -5.40 41.68
C SER A 784 -15.51 -4.16 42.22
N SER A 785 -14.77 -3.11 42.56
CA SER A 785 -15.34 -1.87 43.07
C SER A 785 -16.12 -1.11 42.00
N ARG A 786 -17.25 -0.54 42.40
CA ARG A 786 -18.03 0.37 41.57
C ARG A 786 -17.27 1.66 41.28
N MET A 787 -17.56 2.30 40.15
CA MET A 787 -17.24 3.72 40.01
C MET A 787 -17.99 4.56 41.05
N SER A 788 -17.29 5.53 41.66
CA SER A 788 -17.86 6.42 42.67
C SER A 788 -17.16 7.78 42.66
N GLY A 789 -17.86 8.82 43.13
CA GLY A 789 -17.40 10.20 43.11
C GLY A 789 -17.94 11.03 41.94
N THR A 790 -17.22 12.09 41.56
CA THR A 790 -17.68 13.06 40.56
C THR A 790 -16.60 13.40 39.53
N VAL A 791 -17.07 13.69 38.31
CA VAL A 791 -16.27 14.30 37.25
C VAL A 791 -16.93 15.61 36.83
N THR A 792 -16.20 16.71 36.92
CA THR A 792 -16.71 18.05 36.62
C THR A 792 -16.07 18.61 35.37
N ILE A 793 -16.89 19.09 34.43
CA ILE A 793 -16.42 19.84 33.25
C ILE A 793 -16.88 21.30 33.35
N ALA A 794 -15.93 22.22 33.19
CA ALA A 794 -16.15 23.66 33.32
C ALA A 794 -16.18 24.38 31.97
N GLY A 795 -16.74 25.60 31.97
CA GLY A 795 -16.74 26.54 30.85
C GLY A 795 -18.06 26.61 30.06
N PHE A 796 -19.08 25.88 30.49
CA PHE A 796 -20.41 25.93 29.88
C PHE A 796 -21.19 27.18 30.32
N ALA A 797 -22.28 27.51 29.62
CA ALA A 797 -23.18 28.56 30.08
C ALA A 797 -23.84 28.14 31.41
N ALA A 798 -23.91 29.06 32.37
CA ALA A 798 -24.42 28.81 33.73
C ALA A 798 -25.95 28.62 33.77
N ASN A 799 -26.43 27.73 34.63
CA ASN A 799 -27.86 27.42 34.83
C ASN A 799 -28.59 27.02 33.53
N VAL A 800 -27.88 26.33 32.62
CA VAL A 800 -28.43 25.83 31.36
C VAL A 800 -28.58 24.32 31.44
N SER A 801 -29.70 23.82 30.92
CA SER A 801 -29.95 22.38 30.79
C SER A 801 -29.36 21.85 29.49
N TYR A 802 -28.61 20.74 29.58
CA TYR A 802 -27.99 20.08 28.44
C TYR A 802 -28.53 18.66 28.33
N PRO A 803 -28.90 18.17 27.12
CA PRO A 803 -29.14 16.75 26.89
C PRO A 803 -27.92 15.93 27.31
N ILE A 804 -28.15 14.79 27.94
CA ILE A 804 -27.09 13.86 28.31
C ILE A 804 -27.46 12.44 27.90
N GLU A 805 -26.47 11.76 27.32
CA GLU A 805 -26.52 10.37 26.92
C GLU A 805 -25.39 9.61 27.62
N TRP A 806 -25.73 8.50 28.27
CA TRP A 806 -24.78 7.66 28.98
C TRP A 806 -24.66 6.29 28.32
N TRP A 807 -23.43 5.84 28.15
CA TRP A 807 -23.04 4.52 27.66
C TRP A 807 -22.35 3.81 28.79
N GLN A 808 -23.05 2.92 29.49
CA GLN A 808 -22.56 2.28 30.70
C GLN A 808 -22.09 0.86 30.39
N PHE A 809 -20.86 0.54 30.78
CA PHE A 809 -20.26 -0.78 30.60
C PHE A 809 -20.09 -1.45 31.96
N ASP A 810 -20.46 -2.72 32.04
CA ASP A 810 -20.16 -3.56 33.19
C ASP A 810 -18.83 -4.31 33.04
N SER A 811 -18.43 -5.02 34.10
CA SER A 811 -17.16 -5.75 34.13
C SER A 811 -17.03 -6.91 33.12
N ILE A 812 -18.09 -7.25 32.38
CA ILE A 812 -18.04 -8.24 31.29
C ILE A 812 -18.18 -7.60 29.91
N GLY A 813 -18.26 -6.27 29.83
CA GLY A 813 -18.33 -5.49 28.58
C GLY A 813 -19.75 -5.22 28.07
N THR A 814 -20.79 -5.52 28.84
CA THR A 814 -22.18 -5.29 28.41
C THR A 814 -22.50 -3.80 28.38
N LEU A 815 -22.90 -3.28 27.22
CA LEU A 815 -23.31 -1.90 27.06
C LEU A 815 -24.80 -1.70 27.40
N THR A 816 -25.07 -0.80 28.35
CA THR A 816 -26.40 -0.22 28.59
C THR A 816 -26.39 1.26 28.20
N LYS A 817 -27.18 1.63 27.18
CA LYS A 817 -27.40 3.03 26.80
C LYS A 817 -28.58 3.60 27.57
N THR A 818 -28.45 4.82 28.10
CA THR A 818 -29.58 5.56 28.68
C THR A 818 -29.71 6.93 28.02
N SER A 819 -30.90 7.20 27.47
CA SER A 819 -31.30 8.44 26.79
C SER A 819 -32.83 8.63 26.92
N PRO A 820 -33.39 9.86 27.01
CA PRO A 820 -32.78 11.16 27.27
C PRO A 820 -33.02 11.64 28.71
N ALA A 821 -31.92 11.97 29.42
CA ALA A 821 -31.98 12.84 30.59
C ALA A 821 -31.42 14.22 30.22
N SER A 822 -31.57 15.20 31.11
CA SER A 822 -30.90 16.49 30.98
C SER A 822 -30.15 16.82 32.26
N LEU A 823 -28.93 17.34 32.13
CA LEU A 823 -28.14 17.80 33.26
C LEU A 823 -28.00 19.32 33.22
N MET A 824 -28.28 19.97 34.34
CA MET A 824 -28.16 21.42 34.47
C MET A 824 -26.73 21.79 34.89
N SER A 825 -26.13 22.77 34.21
CA SER A 825 -24.90 23.40 34.70
C SER A 825 -25.18 24.27 35.92
N ASN A 826 -24.24 24.34 36.86
CA ASN A 826 -24.38 25.20 38.04
C ASN A 826 -24.21 26.70 37.69
N SER A 827 -24.28 27.56 38.72
CA SER A 827 -24.12 29.01 38.60
C SER A 827 -22.75 29.46 38.08
N SER A 828 -21.74 28.58 38.13
CA SER A 828 -20.39 28.80 37.61
C SER A 828 -20.19 28.19 36.22
N GLY A 829 -21.24 27.65 35.58
CA GLY A 829 -21.12 27.03 34.27
C GLY A 829 -20.43 25.66 34.29
N GLN A 830 -20.49 24.95 35.41
CA GLN A 830 -19.93 23.62 35.56
C GLN A 830 -21.02 22.55 35.43
N ILE A 831 -20.71 21.50 34.68
CA ILE A 831 -21.54 20.30 34.55
C ILE A 831 -20.89 19.22 35.42
N ILE A 832 -21.62 18.74 36.42
CA ILE A 832 -21.13 17.78 37.41
C ILE A 832 -21.75 16.42 37.11
N LEU A 833 -20.93 15.47 36.68
CA LEU A 833 -21.30 14.08 36.48
C LEU A 833 -21.18 13.36 37.82
N ASN A 834 -22.30 12.99 38.43
CA ASN A 834 -22.33 12.22 39.68
C ASN A 834 -22.35 10.73 39.36
N LEU A 835 -21.26 10.03 39.70
CA LEU A 835 -21.11 8.60 39.43
C LEU A 835 -21.71 7.74 40.55
N ASP A 836 -22.04 8.33 41.70
CA ASP A 836 -22.54 7.57 42.85
C ASP A 836 -23.91 6.93 42.61
N GLY A 837 -24.69 7.47 41.65
CA GLY A 837 -25.98 6.93 41.25
C GLY A 837 -25.94 5.83 40.20
N LEU A 838 -24.75 5.47 39.69
CA LEU A 838 -24.61 4.39 38.70
C LEU A 838 -24.73 3.01 39.37
N PRO A 839 -25.23 1.98 38.65
CA PRO A 839 -25.23 0.61 39.15
C PRO A 839 -23.83 0.16 39.60
N ALA A 840 -23.77 -0.64 40.67
CA ALA A 840 -22.50 -1.07 41.25
C ALA A 840 -21.62 -1.94 40.33
N THR A 841 -22.22 -2.51 39.28
CA THR A 841 -21.55 -3.32 38.26
C THR A 841 -20.83 -2.49 37.20
N VAL A 842 -21.10 -1.18 37.12
CA VAL A 842 -20.53 -0.31 36.07
C VAL A 842 -19.06 -0.03 36.37
N THR A 843 -18.20 -0.40 35.43
CA THR A 843 -16.75 -0.23 35.50
C THR A 843 -16.27 1.01 34.76
N ASP A 844 -16.97 1.40 33.69
CA ASP A 844 -16.68 2.59 32.92
C ASP A 844 -17.90 3.12 32.15
N ILE A 845 -17.79 4.36 31.66
CA ILE A 845 -18.84 5.06 30.92
C ILE A 845 -18.30 5.90 29.78
N GLY A 846 -19.03 5.91 28.67
CA GLY A 846 -19.02 6.99 27.69
C GLY A 846 -20.14 8.00 27.99
N VAL A 847 -19.86 9.30 27.88
CA VAL A 847 -20.86 10.35 28.12
C VAL A 847 -20.84 11.36 26.98
N LYS A 848 -22.01 11.67 26.41
CA LYS A 848 -22.22 12.83 25.53
C LYS A 848 -23.07 13.87 26.26
N VAL A 849 -22.58 15.10 26.29
CA VAL A 849 -23.26 16.27 26.85
C VAL A 849 -23.56 17.26 25.72
N GLY A 850 -24.80 17.70 25.61
CA GLY A 850 -25.27 18.59 24.54
C GLY A 850 -26.00 17.84 23.42
N ASP A 851 -26.61 18.59 22.50
CA ASP A 851 -27.38 18.02 21.39
C ASP A 851 -26.47 17.60 20.24
N TYR A 852 -26.35 16.29 19.98
CA TYR A 852 -25.62 15.69 18.86
C TYR A 852 -26.54 15.23 17.70
N SER A 853 -27.86 15.48 17.77
CA SER A 853 -28.84 15.04 16.76
C SER A 853 -28.75 15.84 15.45
N GLN A 854 -28.27 17.09 15.51
CA GLN A 854 -28.02 17.92 14.34
C GLN A 854 -26.55 17.78 13.94
N GLY A 855 -26.28 17.19 12.78
CA GLY A 855 -24.98 17.35 12.13
C GLY A 855 -24.71 18.84 11.96
N THR A 856 -23.53 19.31 12.36
CA THR A 856 -23.15 20.71 12.08
C THR A 856 -23.30 20.95 10.57
N PRO A 857 -23.89 22.09 10.14
CA PRO A 857 -23.94 22.44 8.73
C PRO A 857 -22.53 22.31 8.13
N PRO A 858 -22.37 21.76 6.92
CA PRO A 858 -21.07 21.69 6.29
C PRO A 858 -20.45 23.09 6.27
N THR A 859 -19.21 23.20 6.74
CA THR A 859 -18.43 24.42 6.56
C THR A 859 -18.41 24.71 5.06
N PRO A 860 -18.84 25.91 4.59
CA PRO A 860 -18.82 26.21 3.17
C PRO A 860 -17.41 25.97 2.65
N THR A 861 -17.28 25.14 1.61
CA THR A 861 -16.02 24.93 0.90
C THR A 861 -15.45 26.30 0.57
N PRO A 862 -14.27 26.69 1.07
CA PRO A 862 -13.65 27.92 0.62
C PRO A 862 -13.48 27.76 -0.89
N THR A 863 -14.22 28.57 -1.66
CA THR A 863 -13.91 28.76 -3.07
C THR A 863 -12.46 29.20 -3.08
N PRO A 864 -11.53 28.48 -3.75
CA PRO A 864 -10.14 28.89 -3.79
C PRO A 864 -10.08 30.27 -4.43
N THR A 865 -10.03 31.30 -3.59
CA THR A 865 -9.71 32.65 -4.02
C THR A 865 -8.21 32.59 -4.23
N VAL A 866 -7.81 32.20 -5.43
CA VAL A 866 -6.44 32.38 -5.89
C VAL A 866 -6.14 33.86 -5.71
N ALA A 867 -5.35 34.22 -4.70
CA ALA A 867 -4.73 35.52 -4.64
C ALA A 867 -3.59 35.50 -5.69
N PRO A 868 -3.77 36.08 -6.90
CA PRO A 868 -2.85 35.84 -8.01
C PRO A 868 -1.52 36.60 -7.86
N LYS A 869 -1.34 37.33 -6.75
CA LYS A 869 -0.25 38.30 -6.60
C LYS A 869 0.96 37.83 -5.79
N GLN A 870 0.87 36.80 -4.95
CA GLN A 870 2.01 36.38 -4.13
C GLN A 870 2.88 35.27 -4.75
N ILE A 871 2.27 34.34 -5.50
CA ILE A 871 2.99 33.21 -6.11
C ILE A 871 3.91 33.68 -7.25
N LEU A 872 3.47 34.66 -8.05
CA LEU A 872 4.30 35.20 -9.14
C LEU A 872 5.51 35.97 -8.60
N VAL A 873 5.33 36.68 -7.47
CA VAL A 873 6.39 37.48 -6.85
C VAL A 873 7.43 36.58 -6.20
N SER A 874 7.04 35.56 -5.41
CA SER A 874 8.03 34.66 -4.79
C SER A 874 8.83 33.84 -5.81
N TRP A 875 8.20 33.42 -6.90
CA TRP A 875 8.89 32.73 -7.99
C TRP A 875 9.87 33.65 -8.73
N LEU A 876 9.47 34.89 -9.04
CA LEU A 876 10.36 35.88 -9.65
C LEU A 876 11.53 36.26 -8.74
N THR A 877 11.32 36.42 -7.43
CA THR A 877 12.41 36.71 -6.49
C THR A 877 13.37 35.53 -6.39
N GLY A 878 12.89 34.28 -6.29
CA GLY A 878 13.76 33.10 -6.20
C GLY A 878 14.59 32.81 -7.45
N VAL A 879 14.12 33.23 -8.63
CA VAL A 879 14.85 33.06 -9.90
C VAL A 879 15.84 34.22 -10.16
N LEU A 880 15.47 35.44 -9.77
CA LEU A 880 16.23 36.65 -10.11
C LEU A 880 17.13 37.17 -8.98
N ASP A 881 16.97 36.69 -7.74
CA ASP A 881 17.86 37.00 -6.61
C ASP A 881 19.11 36.10 -6.67
N GLN A 882 20.11 36.51 -7.44
CA GLN A 882 21.34 35.75 -7.67
C GLN A 882 22.35 35.91 -6.54
N ASN A 883 22.08 36.77 -5.56
CA ASN A 883 22.93 36.96 -4.40
C ASN A 883 22.31 36.44 -3.09
N GLY A 884 21.02 36.06 -3.10
CA GLY A 884 20.30 35.49 -1.96
C GLY A 884 19.93 36.50 -0.87
N ASP A 885 19.84 37.79 -1.20
CA ASP A 885 19.57 38.87 -0.24
C ASP A 885 18.06 39.19 -0.06
N GLY A 886 17.20 38.47 -0.77
CA GLY A 886 15.76 38.61 -0.77
C GLY A 886 15.23 39.76 -1.63
N LYS A 887 16.08 40.44 -2.43
CA LYS A 887 15.70 41.58 -3.27
C LYS A 887 16.32 41.48 -4.66
N VAL A 888 15.48 41.52 -5.69
CA VAL A 888 15.96 41.69 -7.08
C VAL A 888 16.41 43.13 -7.30
N ASN A 889 17.72 43.36 -7.38
CA ASN A 889 18.31 44.69 -7.53
C ASN A 889 19.45 44.72 -8.56
N SER A 890 20.11 45.86 -8.73
CA SER A 890 21.14 46.05 -9.75
C SER A 890 22.34 45.12 -9.59
N ILE A 891 22.57 44.57 -8.40
CA ILE A 891 23.65 43.60 -8.13
C ILE A 891 23.32 42.24 -8.76
N ASP A 892 22.06 41.83 -8.76
CA ASP A 892 21.63 40.58 -9.39
C ASP A 892 21.73 40.64 -10.90
N PHE A 893 21.32 41.77 -11.49
CA PHE A 893 21.45 42.01 -12.92
C PHE A 893 22.92 42.03 -13.38
N ALA A 894 23.83 42.56 -12.56
CA ALA A 894 25.27 42.52 -12.86
C ALA A 894 25.82 41.09 -12.87
N LYS A 895 25.31 40.19 -12.01
CA LYS A 895 25.69 38.76 -12.00
C LYS A 895 25.11 37.97 -13.17
N ILE A 896 23.91 38.32 -13.63
CA ILE A 896 23.28 37.69 -14.81
C ILE A 896 24.00 38.09 -16.10
N LEU A 897 24.49 39.34 -16.20
CA LEU A 897 25.23 39.83 -17.38
C LEU A 897 26.69 39.34 -17.45
N LEU A 898 27.22 38.75 -16.37
CA LEU A 898 28.56 38.19 -16.28
C LEU A 898 28.60 36.65 -16.43
N ARG A 899 27.48 36.02 -16.75
CA ARG A 899 27.37 34.56 -17.00
C ARG A 899 27.10 34.25 -18.46
#